data_AF-A0A1Q6TQ92-F1
#
_entry.id   AF-A0A1Q6TQ92-F1
#
_cell.length_a   1.000
_cell.length_b   1.000
_cell.length_c   1.000
_cell.angle_alpha   90.00
_cell.angle_beta   90.00
_cell.angle_gamma   90.00
#
_symmetry.space_group_name_H-M   'P 1'
#
loop_
_entity.id
_entity.type
_entity.pdbx_description
1 polymer ?
#
loop_
_entity_poly.entity_id
_entity_poly.type
_entity_poly.pdbx_seq_one_letter_code
_entity_poly.pdbx_strand_id
1 'polypeptide(L)'
;MDFKSIYLDYFRNCLNEQKTISIQEMKEMAGNNIVSANNALKELWDEKIITGIPEMNIFEPGIKLDNFKKISITEEGIKKLIYNEVINEKIDDTQSNLHSGVIKQSNINSDTDIKEKYQKLQKDILIFFYKLFKDNILDNKGRKYSLYAIRGKLRELESKYFPNSGYHLQYVINDILYQNGFIIYKYGKQYVDENSKLDFKNFITQKGIDFIEKDFKENNLSSINLTENFNKPNSALFEKLVKKDSKNNNEYIFEGILGQNCGDIISPTAQDHIRIQKRGFKVKNGITVLRGFAKSSTIAECSQADNNYQRDKNLKHINALTEFMKKMKTSAKYLPEVTLVARGYNSLEPIKISGNLTDTQKGEIDNLSYYRLSIKKDQLYRIDGNHRIEAIKDENYYIPFSIIIWDGNSINEDDEAFLFYFLNSKSKKLTSEENLKGLVNAKNWTDNELQTANVILPYIKYFKENFEDHTLFNKEHYKNSQGIENTKTQILNVLELILKESTTGNLSFDKKIFGDYINKTQEILSQRDRFKYLRENFRCFPQFVFYVLYKNCGSTETSIRFINEVNKWAEYYKHDYNSFIQPNKMFYNASKQLDRKINIFVAMPYYDETIVAQFNKTLRSIVEELKQEDELLKDKLNLYPIMTYKAESTDILANMDKQISECDIFIADISNHGKSKVNPNVMFELGRVYDKKKFLLIRNKDNKVTNSAFDIQHIDYIPIDYGMGFDTSMKENLKPRIMNIIKNIIGFC
;
A
#
# COMPACT_ATOMS: atom_id res chain seq x y z
N MET A 1 17.08 17.39 3.40
CA MET A 1 18.10 17.21 4.46
C MET A 1 17.74 15.95 5.23
N ASP A 2 18.68 15.02 5.37
CA ASP A 2 18.48 13.85 6.23
C ASP A 2 18.83 14.24 7.67
N PHE A 3 17.82 14.67 8.42
CA PHE A 3 17.99 15.07 9.81
C PHE A 3 18.39 13.93 10.73
N LYS A 4 18.15 12.67 10.34
CA LYS A 4 18.54 11.52 11.15
C LYS A 4 20.04 11.32 11.12
N SER A 5 20.65 11.33 9.94
CA SER A 5 22.12 11.31 9.82
C SER A 5 22.75 12.51 10.50
N ILE A 6 22.20 13.72 10.27
CA ILE A 6 22.71 14.96 10.87
C ILE A 6 22.68 14.88 12.41
N TYR A 7 21.59 14.39 13.00
CA TYR A 7 21.50 14.22 14.45
C TYR A 7 22.37 13.09 14.97
N LEU A 8 22.54 11.98 14.24
CA LEU A 8 23.48 10.93 14.63
C LEU A 8 24.93 11.44 14.64
N ASP A 9 25.33 12.21 13.63
CA ASP A 9 26.66 12.81 13.55
C ASP A 9 26.86 13.85 14.66
N TYR A 10 25.83 14.67 14.93
CA TYR A 10 25.85 15.60 16.07
C TYR A 10 25.95 14.86 17.42
N PHE A 11 25.23 13.75 17.60
CA PHE A 11 25.30 12.93 18.81
C PHE A 11 26.65 12.25 18.97
N ARG A 12 27.28 11.79 17.88
CA ARG A 12 28.66 11.28 17.90
C ARG A 12 29.64 12.35 18.34
N ASN A 13 29.55 13.55 17.77
CA ASN A 13 30.42 14.66 18.17
C ASN A 13 30.20 15.02 19.65
N CYS A 14 28.96 15.06 20.12
CA CYS A 14 28.66 15.27 21.53
C CYS A 14 29.25 14.16 22.43
N LEU A 15 29.18 12.89 21.99
CA LEU A 15 29.74 11.76 22.72
C LEU A 15 31.28 11.83 22.80
N ASN A 16 31.93 12.07 21.67
CA ASN A 16 33.39 12.13 21.54
C ASN A 16 33.98 13.32 22.29
N GLU A 17 33.29 14.46 22.29
CA GLU A 17 33.71 15.67 23.01
C GLU A 17 33.16 15.76 24.45
N GLN A 18 32.43 14.73 24.92
CA GLN A 18 31.74 14.70 26.22
C GLN A 18 30.82 15.92 26.46
N LYS A 19 30.22 16.47 25.40
CA LYS A 19 29.29 17.59 25.44
C LYS A 19 27.85 17.12 25.63
N THR A 20 27.06 17.93 26.33
CA THR A 20 25.61 17.70 26.45
C THR A 20 24.89 18.08 25.16
N ILE A 21 23.94 17.24 24.74
CA ILE A 21 23.07 17.53 23.58
C ILE A 21 22.27 18.81 23.83
N SER A 22 22.44 19.79 22.95
CA SER A 22 21.71 21.06 22.95
C SER A 22 20.52 21.01 22.01
N ILE A 23 19.31 21.13 22.56
CA ILE A 23 18.08 21.18 21.77
C ILE A 23 18.04 22.44 20.88
N GLN A 24 18.66 23.54 21.34
CA GLN A 24 18.74 24.77 20.57
C GLN A 24 19.62 24.59 19.32
N GLU A 25 20.77 23.90 19.44
CA GLU A 25 21.62 23.58 18.29
C GLU A 25 20.89 22.65 17.30
N MET A 26 20.13 21.68 17.81
CA MET A 26 19.30 20.82 16.96
C MET A 26 18.22 21.61 16.22
N LYS A 27 17.60 22.63 16.85
CA LYS A 27 16.64 23.53 16.19
C LYS A 27 17.31 24.40 15.12
N GLU A 28 18.50 24.89 15.39
CA GLU A 28 19.28 25.67 14.42
C GLU A 28 19.69 24.80 13.23
N MET A 29 20.08 23.54 13.45
CA MET A 29 20.30 22.57 12.38
C MET A 29 19.02 22.33 11.57
N ALA A 30 17.86 22.23 12.23
CA ALA A 30 16.56 22.04 11.57
C ALA A 30 16.16 23.19 10.64
N GLY A 31 16.52 24.44 11.01
CA GLY A 31 16.13 25.64 10.27
C GLY A 31 14.63 25.69 9.99
N ASN A 32 14.24 25.97 8.74
CA ASN A 32 12.83 25.99 8.31
C ASN A 32 12.19 24.59 8.17
N ASN A 33 12.94 23.50 8.37
CA ASN A 33 12.47 22.12 8.15
C ASN A 33 12.14 21.37 9.45
N ILE A 34 11.46 22.06 10.39
CA ILE A 34 11.16 21.53 11.73
C ILE A 34 10.35 20.22 11.71
N VAL A 35 9.50 20.01 10.68
CA VAL A 35 8.68 18.79 10.53
C VAL A 35 9.55 17.57 10.23
N SER A 36 10.52 17.71 9.31
CA SER A 36 11.46 16.63 8.98
C SER A 36 12.41 16.34 10.14
N ALA A 37 12.84 17.37 10.86
CA ALA A 37 13.65 17.24 12.07
C ALA A 37 12.90 16.52 13.21
N ASN A 38 11.62 16.83 13.43
CA ASN A 38 10.78 16.14 14.41
C ASN A 38 10.54 14.67 14.04
N ASN A 39 10.35 14.36 12.75
CA ASN A 39 10.24 12.97 12.28
C ASN A 39 11.53 12.18 12.51
N ALA A 40 12.70 12.77 12.22
CA ALA A 40 13.98 12.16 12.51
C ALA A 40 14.17 11.92 14.02
N LEU A 41 13.76 12.88 14.86
CA LEU A 41 13.82 12.72 16.31
C LEU A 41 12.93 11.58 16.81
N LYS A 42 11.73 11.44 16.23
CA LYS A 42 10.82 10.33 16.51
C LYS A 42 11.41 8.98 16.11
N GLU A 43 12.03 8.88 14.94
CA GLU A 43 12.72 7.65 14.52
C GLU A 43 13.86 7.27 15.48
N LEU A 44 14.68 8.24 15.90
CA LEU A 44 15.78 7.99 16.83
C LEU A 44 15.29 7.58 18.23
N TRP A 45 14.14 8.09 18.65
CA TRP A 45 13.46 7.66 19.88
C TRP A 45 12.91 6.24 19.76
N ASP A 46 12.20 5.93 18.67
CA ASP A 46 11.59 4.62 18.43
C ASP A 46 12.66 3.51 18.28
N GLU A 47 13.83 3.84 17.72
CA GLU A 47 15.01 2.97 17.65
C GLU A 47 15.78 2.86 18.98
N LYS A 48 15.28 3.50 20.03
CA LYS A 48 15.85 3.58 21.38
C LYS A 48 17.27 4.16 21.39
N ILE A 49 17.65 4.99 20.42
CA ILE A 49 18.98 5.63 20.36
C ILE A 49 19.04 6.80 21.35
N ILE A 50 17.93 7.52 21.49
CA ILE A 50 17.80 8.65 22.43
C ILE A 50 16.65 8.44 23.42
N THR A 51 16.75 9.14 24.54
CA THR A 51 15.70 9.35 25.53
C THR A 51 15.64 10.82 25.91
N GLY A 52 14.62 11.25 26.62
CA GLY A 52 14.43 12.66 26.92
C GLY A 52 13.37 12.91 27.97
N ILE A 53 13.52 14.03 28.66
CA ILE A 53 12.59 14.49 29.68
C ILE A 53 11.66 15.51 29.01
N PRO A 54 10.35 15.24 28.91
CA PRO A 54 9.42 16.19 28.31
C PRO A 54 9.27 17.43 29.21
N GLU A 55 8.98 18.58 28.60
CA GLU A 55 8.65 19.81 29.32
C GLU A 55 7.22 19.69 29.89
N MET A 56 7.04 19.78 31.22
CA MET A 56 5.74 19.59 31.87
C MET A 56 4.77 20.72 31.51
N ASN A 57 3.89 20.49 30.52
CA ASN A 57 2.50 21.01 30.40
C ASN A 57 1.89 20.73 29.02
N ILE A 58 1.96 19.49 28.51
CA ILE A 58 1.33 19.14 27.22
C ILE A 58 0.59 17.80 27.37
N PHE A 59 -0.74 17.85 27.28
CA PHE A 59 -1.67 16.70 27.35
C PHE A 59 -1.73 15.87 26.04
N GLU A 60 -0.71 15.94 25.18
CA GLU A 60 -0.57 15.09 24.00
C GLU A 60 0.91 14.66 23.81
N PRO A 61 1.23 13.35 23.83
CA PRO A 61 2.59 12.88 23.64
C PRO A 61 2.95 12.82 22.16
N GLY A 62 3.27 13.99 21.58
CA GLY A 62 3.95 14.09 20.29
C GLY A 62 5.45 14.28 20.50
N ILE A 63 6.30 13.47 19.86
CA ILE A 63 7.76 13.66 19.87
C ILE A 63 8.09 14.84 18.94
N LYS A 64 8.24 16.03 19.51
CA LYS A 64 8.70 17.26 18.85
C LYS A 64 9.86 17.85 19.63
N LEU A 65 10.81 18.48 18.95
CA LEU A 65 11.97 19.17 19.55
C LEU A 65 11.55 20.17 20.62
N ASP A 66 10.45 20.89 20.41
CA ASP A 66 9.90 21.87 21.35
C ASP A 66 9.33 21.26 22.64
N ASN A 67 9.08 19.94 22.64
CA ASN A 67 8.46 19.26 23.78
C ASN A 67 9.49 18.66 24.75
N PHE A 68 10.79 18.72 24.43
CA PHE A 68 11.84 18.19 25.29
C PHE A 68 12.52 19.31 26.08
N LYS A 69 12.65 19.09 27.39
CA LYS A 69 13.53 19.90 28.25
C LYS A 69 14.99 19.45 28.13
N LYS A 70 15.21 18.15 27.94
CA LYS A 70 16.54 17.55 27.78
C LYS A 70 16.45 16.29 26.94
N ILE A 71 17.43 16.07 26.07
CA ILE A 71 17.62 14.84 25.29
C ILE A 71 18.95 14.22 25.71
N SER A 72 19.02 12.89 25.76
CA SER A 72 20.22 12.14 26.14
C SER A 72 20.31 10.86 25.31
N ILE A 73 21.54 10.40 25.03
CA ILE A 73 21.79 9.15 24.31
C ILE A 73 21.60 7.99 25.29
N THR A 74 20.90 6.94 24.88
CA THR A 74 20.75 5.72 25.70
C THR A 74 22.00 4.85 25.62
N GLU A 75 22.17 3.88 26.52
CA GLU A 75 23.26 2.89 26.42
C GLU A 75 23.24 2.11 25.09
N GLU A 76 22.06 1.84 24.53
CA GLU A 76 21.90 1.16 23.24
C GLU A 76 22.28 2.08 22.06
N GLY A 77 21.96 3.37 22.18
CA GLY A 77 22.45 4.41 21.28
C GLY A 77 23.97 4.52 21.30
N ILE A 78 24.58 4.55 22.49
CA ILE A 78 26.05 4.58 22.65
C ILE A 78 26.68 3.35 21.98
N LYS A 79 26.17 2.15 22.21
CA LYS A 79 26.67 0.93 21.55
C LYS A 79 26.59 1.02 20.03
N LYS A 80 25.47 1.50 19.48
CA LYS A 80 25.30 1.67 18.01
C LYS A 80 26.19 2.76 17.43
N LEU A 81 26.47 3.80 18.20
CA LEU A 81 27.36 4.89 17.77
C LEU A 81 28.83 4.46 17.82
N ILE A 82 29.26 3.73 18.85
CA ILE A 82 30.65 3.25 19.06
C ILE A 82 31.00 2.02 18.19
N TYR A 83 30.06 1.09 17.95
CA TYR A 83 30.35 -0.14 17.18
C TYR A 83 30.79 0.16 15.73
N ASN A 84 30.49 1.36 15.23
CA ASN A 84 30.92 1.82 13.92
C ASN A 84 32.34 2.42 13.88
N GLU A 85 33.01 2.66 15.02
CA GLU A 85 34.42 3.11 15.08
C GLU A 85 35.42 1.94 15.03
N VAL A 86 35.09 0.78 15.60
CA VAL A 86 36.02 -0.38 15.70
C VAL A 86 36.35 -1.01 14.32
N ILE A 87 35.53 -0.75 13.30
CA ILE A 87 35.78 -1.24 11.93
C ILE A 87 36.69 -0.29 11.13
N ASN A 88 36.83 0.98 11.53
CA ASN A 88 37.58 1.98 10.77
C ASN A 88 39.02 2.23 11.26
N GLU A 89 39.43 1.72 12.43
CA GLU A 89 40.80 1.91 12.97
C GLU A 89 41.73 0.66 12.90
N LYS A 90 41.30 -0.48 12.33
CA LYS A 90 42.09 -1.74 12.35
C LYS A 90 42.71 -2.19 11.01
N ILE A 91 42.84 -1.30 10.03
CA ILE A 91 43.67 -1.53 8.84
C ILE A 91 44.56 -0.30 8.62
N ASP A 92 45.32 0.05 9.65
CA ASP A 92 46.68 0.55 9.51
C ASP A 92 47.41 0.12 10.79
N ASP A 93 48.68 -0.22 10.67
CA ASP A 93 49.61 -0.57 11.75
C ASP A 93 49.67 -2.01 12.28
N THR A 94 50.62 -2.71 11.65
CA THR A 94 51.79 -3.36 12.29
C THR A 94 51.76 -4.84 12.67
N GLN A 95 52.65 -5.54 11.97
CA GLN A 95 53.46 -6.66 12.43
C GLN A 95 54.06 -6.40 13.83
N SER A 96 53.98 -7.35 14.76
CA SER A 96 55.14 -7.98 15.44
C SER A 96 54.77 -8.86 16.65
N ASN A 97 55.36 -10.07 16.64
CA ASN A 97 55.97 -10.82 17.75
C ASN A 97 55.18 -11.33 18.99
N LEU A 98 55.03 -12.67 18.99
CA LEU A 98 55.64 -13.68 19.89
C LEU A 98 55.49 -13.63 21.44
N HIS A 99 54.95 -14.75 21.96
CA HIS A 99 55.31 -15.59 23.14
C HIS A 99 54.11 -15.86 24.07
N SER A 100 53.95 -16.97 24.80
CA SER A 100 54.42 -18.37 24.83
C SER A 100 53.74 -19.02 26.06
N GLY A 101 53.34 -20.31 26.08
CA GLY A 101 52.95 -20.93 27.38
C GLY A 101 52.05 -22.18 27.47
N VAL A 102 52.38 -23.27 26.77
CA VAL A 102 52.23 -24.72 27.10
C VAL A 102 51.24 -25.21 28.18
N ILE A 103 50.33 -26.11 27.79
CA ILE A 103 50.11 -27.45 28.42
C ILE A 103 49.87 -28.49 27.31
N LYS A 104 50.70 -29.55 27.29
CA LYS A 104 50.51 -30.79 26.49
C LYS A 104 49.94 -31.89 27.39
N GLN A 105 48.98 -32.66 26.89
CA GLN A 105 48.96 -34.11 27.11
C GLN A 105 48.13 -34.82 26.02
N SER A 106 48.76 -35.85 25.47
CA SER A 106 48.41 -36.58 24.25
C SER A 106 47.60 -37.84 24.53
N ASN A 107 46.44 -37.97 23.87
CA ASN A 107 45.85 -39.23 23.35
C ASN A 107 44.51 -38.93 22.61
N ILE A 108 44.57 -38.21 21.48
CA ILE A 108 43.37 -37.81 20.70
C ILE A 108 43.36 -38.35 19.24
N ASN A 109 44.46 -38.94 18.77
CA ASN A 109 44.68 -39.12 17.32
C ASN A 109 43.91 -40.27 16.62
N SER A 110 43.23 -41.20 17.31
CA SER A 110 42.42 -42.24 16.62
C SER A 110 40.97 -41.83 16.37
N ASP A 111 40.33 -41.12 17.31
CA ASP A 111 38.94 -40.66 17.16
C ASP A 111 38.81 -39.44 16.24
N THR A 112 39.84 -38.59 16.19
CA THR A 112 39.86 -37.44 15.27
C THR A 112 39.97 -37.86 13.81
N ASP A 113 40.78 -38.88 13.49
CA ASP A 113 40.94 -39.36 12.11
C ASP A 113 39.67 -40.03 11.58
N ILE A 114 38.97 -40.83 12.40
CA ILE A 114 37.68 -41.44 12.02
C ILE A 114 36.60 -40.38 11.84
N LYS A 115 36.53 -39.39 12.75
CA LYS A 115 35.56 -38.29 12.68
C LYS A 115 35.79 -37.41 11.44
N GLU A 116 37.04 -37.14 11.10
CA GLU A 116 37.40 -36.40 9.88
C GLU A 116 37.03 -37.19 8.61
N LYS A 117 37.24 -38.51 8.60
CA LYS A 117 36.79 -39.39 7.51
C LYS A 117 35.27 -39.39 7.34
N TYR A 118 34.51 -39.39 8.45
CA TYR A 118 33.05 -39.25 8.37
C TYR A 118 32.60 -37.89 7.85
N GLN A 119 33.25 -36.79 8.25
CA GLN A 119 32.94 -35.46 7.73
C GLN A 119 33.24 -35.34 6.23
N LYS A 120 34.35 -35.91 5.77
CA LYS A 120 34.70 -35.96 4.33
C LYS A 120 33.72 -36.83 3.53
N LEU A 121 33.33 -37.99 4.06
CA LEU A 121 32.33 -38.86 3.43
C LEU A 121 30.95 -38.20 3.40
N GLN A 122 30.54 -37.53 4.48
CA GLN A 122 29.31 -36.74 4.55
C GLN A 122 29.25 -35.68 3.45
N LYS A 123 30.34 -34.91 3.30
CA LYS A 123 30.48 -33.87 2.28
C LYS A 123 30.43 -34.44 0.87
N ASP A 124 31.15 -35.52 0.60
CA ASP A 124 31.16 -36.15 -0.73
C ASP A 124 29.79 -36.72 -1.12
N ILE A 125 29.04 -37.32 -0.17
CA ILE A 125 27.68 -37.82 -0.41
C ILE A 125 26.70 -36.66 -0.67
N LEU A 126 26.80 -35.59 0.12
CA LEU A 126 25.97 -34.40 -0.06
C LEU A 126 26.24 -33.71 -1.40
N ILE A 127 27.50 -33.58 -1.80
CA ILE A 127 27.88 -33.07 -3.13
C ILE A 127 27.34 -33.97 -4.23
N PHE A 128 27.41 -35.29 -4.06
CA PHE A 128 26.86 -36.23 -5.03
C PHE A 128 25.34 -36.07 -5.21
N PHE A 129 24.58 -35.98 -4.12
CA PHE A 129 23.14 -35.74 -4.19
C PHE A 129 22.79 -34.33 -4.70
N TYR A 130 23.57 -33.31 -4.36
CA TYR A 130 23.42 -31.96 -4.92
C TYR A 130 23.62 -31.96 -6.45
N LYS A 131 24.62 -32.69 -6.96
CA LYS A 131 24.82 -32.83 -8.40
C LYS A 131 23.67 -33.62 -9.05
N LEU A 132 23.18 -34.68 -8.41
CA LEU A 132 22.00 -35.43 -8.90
C LEU A 132 20.74 -34.54 -8.96
N PHE A 133 20.56 -33.67 -7.96
CA PHE A 133 19.49 -32.68 -7.89
C PHE A 133 19.56 -31.65 -9.03
N LYS A 134 20.76 -31.09 -9.25
CA LYS A 134 20.97 -29.95 -10.17
C LYS A 134 21.09 -30.37 -11.63
N ASP A 135 21.84 -31.44 -11.90
CA ASP A 135 22.34 -31.73 -13.26
C ASP A 135 21.59 -32.86 -13.96
N ASN A 136 20.59 -33.48 -13.29
CA ASN A 136 19.78 -34.55 -13.88
C ASN A 136 20.66 -35.69 -14.45
N ILE A 137 21.74 -36.02 -13.72
CA ILE A 137 22.89 -36.78 -14.22
C ILE A 137 22.47 -38.13 -14.84
N LEU A 138 23.04 -38.43 -15.99
CA LEU A 138 22.95 -39.73 -16.64
C LEU A 138 24.19 -40.58 -16.25
N ASP A 139 24.01 -41.89 -16.09
CA ASP A 139 25.10 -42.83 -15.88
C ASP A 139 26.11 -42.80 -17.05
N ASN A 140 27.20 -43.53 -16.91
CA ASN A 140 28.30 -43.61 -17.88
C ASN A 140 27.85 -44.14 -19.27
N LYS A 141 26.57 -44.52 -19.42
CA LYS A 141 25.93 -45.03 -20.63
C LYS A 141 24.76 -44.16 -21.09
N GLY A 142 24.62 -42.94 -20.55
CA GLY A 142 23.59 -41.98 -20.96
C GLY A 142 22.18 -42.29 -20.45
N ARG A 143 22.03 -43.13 -19.40
CA ARG A 143 20.71 -43.47 -18.81
C ARG A 143 20.52 -42.78 -17.46
N LYS A 144 19.29 -42.43 -17.08
CA LYS A 144 19.02 -41.94 -15.72
C LYS A 144 19.53 -42.98 -14.71
N TYR A 145 20.23 -42.53 -13.67
CA TYR A 145 20.75 -43.40 -12.61
C TYR A 145 19.62 -44.28 -12.06
N SER A 146 19.78 -45.61 -12.08
CA SER A 146 18.91 -46.49 -11.31
C SER A 146 19.27 -46.40 -9.83
N LEU A 147 18.34 -46.76 -8.93
CA LEU A 147 18.64 -46.87 -7.49
C LEU A 147 19.84 -47.80 -7.22
N TYR A 148 20.04 -48.81 -8.06
CA TYR A 148 21.20 -49.69 -8.00
C TYR A 148 22.51 -48.96 -8.35
N ALA A 149 22.50 -48.14 -9.41
CA ALA A 149 23.65 -47.32 -9.80
C ALA A 149 24.02 -46.25 -8.75
N ILE A 150 23.01 -45.63 -8.12
CA ILE A 150 23.21 -44.69 -6.99
C ILE A 150 23.89 -45.40 -5.83
N ARG A 151 23.41 -46.60 -5.45
CA ARG A 151 24.04 -47.41 -4.39
C ARG A 151 25.47 -47.81 -4.71
N GLY A 152 25.74 -48.16 -5.97
CA GLY A 152 27.09 -48.43 -6.44
C GLY A 152 28.01 -47.24 -6.24
N LYS A 153 27.56 -46.03 -6.63
CA LYS A 153 28.34 -44.81 -6.46
C LYS A 153 28.57 -44.43 -5.00
N LEU A 154 27.56 -44.62 -4.15
CA LEU A 154 27.69 -44.39 -2.72
C LEU A 154 28.71 -45.34 -2.06
N ARG A 155 28.74 -46.61 -2.47
CA ARG A 155 29.77 -47.56 -2.01
C ARG A 155 31.18 -47.20 -2.50
N GLU A 156 31.29 -46.66 -3.72
CA GLU A 156 32.56 -46.15 -4.23
C GLU A 156 33.06 -44.98 -3.36
N LEU A 157 32.16 -44.06 -2.98
CA LEU A 157 32.48 -42.95 -2.07
C LEU A 157 32.86 -43.45 -0.66
N GLU A 158 32.16 -44.42 -0.11
CA GLU A 158 32.52 -45.06 1.17
C GLU A 158 33.91 -45.69 1.10
N SER A 159 34.18 -46.47 0.05
CA SER A 159 35.45 -47.21 -0.13
C SER A 159 36.67 -46.28 -0.22
N LYS A 160 36.47 -45.02 -0.66
CA LYS A 160 37.52 -43.98 -0.69
C LYS A 160 38.05 -43.63 0.71
N TYR A 161 37.21 -43.73 1.74
CA TYR A 161 37.55 -43.34 3.11
C TYR A 161 37.63 -44.54 4.07
N PHE A 162 36.87 -45.59 3.78
CA PHE A 162 36.76 -46.81 4.57
C PHE A 162 36.89 -48.05 3.66
N PRO A 163 38.10 -48.36 3.17
CA PRO A 163 38.32 -49.58 2.38
C PRO A 163 38.03 -50.81 3.27
N ASN A 164 37.11 -51.67 2.82
CA ASN A 164 36.69 -52.94 3.45
C ASN A 164 35.60 -52.88 4.54
N SER A 165 34.83 -51.79 4.66
CA SER A 165 33.65 -51.74 5.54
C SER A 165 32.42 -51.26 4.78
N GLY A 166 31.27 -51.89 5.01
CA GLY A 166 29.98 -51.54 4.40
C GLY A 166 28.94 -50.98 5.37
N TYR A 167 29.33 -50.79 6.63
CA TYR A 167 28.45 -50.32 7.71
C TYR A 167 28.50 -48.79 7.87
N HIS A 168 29.57 -48.13 7.45
CA HIS A 168 29.76 -46.69 7.63
C HIS A 168 28.81 -45.88 6.76
N LEU A 169 28.52 -46.37 5.55
CA LEU A 169 27.60 -45.70 4.64
C LEU A 169 26.17 -45.70 5.16
N GLN A 170 25.74 -46.77 5.83
CA GLN A 170 24.42 -46.79 6.48
C GLN A 170 24.35 -45.78 7.62
N TYR A 171 25.39 -45.72 8.46
CA TYR A 171 25.48 -44.75 9.55
C TYR A 171 25.49 -43.30 9.04
N VAL A 172 26.33 -42.96 8.06
CA VAL A 172 26.41 -41.59 7.52
C VAL A 172 25.11 -41.17 6.83
N ILE A 173 24.50 -42.04 6.03
CA ILE A 173 23.27 -41.66 5.30
C ILE A 173 22.09 -41.59 6.25
N ASN A 174 21.87 -42.62 7.07
CA ASN A 174 20.65 -42.69 7.87
C ASN A 174 20.77 -41.89 9.17
N ASP A 175 21.86 -42.04 9.91
CA ASP A 175 21.96 -41.50 11.28
C ASP A 175 22.54 -40.08 11.31
N ILE A 176 23.30 -39.68 10.28
CA ILE A 176 23.81 -38.32 10.17
C ILE A 176 22.97 -37.51 9.18
N LEU A 177 22.93 -37.88 7.91
CA LEU A 177 22.36 -37.02 6.88
C LEU A 177 20.82 -36.95 6.93
N TYR A 178 20.16 -38.10 7.04
CA TYR A 178 18.71 -38.19 7.07
C TYR A 178 18.14 -37.62 8.38
N GLN A 179 18.68 -38.00 9.55
CA GLN A 179 18.22 -37.47 10.85
C GLN A 179 18.41 -35.96 10.98
N ASN A 180 19.51 -35.39 10.46
CA ASN A 180 19.69 -33.93 10.47
C ASN A 180 18.83 -33.20 9.43
N GLY A 181 18.06 -33.94 8.62
CA GLY A 181 17.15 -33.42 7.62
C GLY A 181 17.86 -32.84 6.40
N PHE A 182 19.09 -33.25 6.11
CA PHE A 182 19.84 -32.81 4.92
C PHE A 182 19.45 -33.59 3.65
N ILE A 183 18.96 -34.82 3.82
CA ILE A 183 18.47 -35.68 2.74
C ILE A 183 17.17 -36.36 3.16
N ILE A 184 16.39 -36.82 2.20
CA ILE A 184 15.22 -37.69 2.44
C ILE A 184 15.46 -39.13 1.98
N TYR A 185 16.60 -39.40 1.32
CA TYR A 185 17.02 -40.74 0.91
C TYR A 185 17.52 -41.56 2.10
N LYS A 186 17.07 -42.82 2.23
CA LYS A 186 17.55 -43.76 3.25
C LYS A 186 18.33 -44.92 2.63
N TYR A 187 19.47 -45.29 3.21
CA TYR A 187 20.31 -46.38 2.71
C TYR A 187 20.03 -47.70 3.41
N GLY A 188 19.86 -48.78 2.63
CA GLY A 188 19.60 -50.13 3.14
C GLY A 188 18.61 -50.91 2.26
N LYS A 189 18.66 -52.25 2.30
CA LYS A 189 17.74 -53.09 1.50
C LYS A 189 16.26 -52.87 1.89
N GLN A 190 15.98 -52.60 3.17
CA GLN A 190 14.62 -52.35 3.65
C GLN A 190 13.97 -51.05 3.13
N TYR A 191 14.75 -50.08 2.65
CA TYR A 191 14.24 -48.79 2.17
C TYR A 191 14.13 -48.70 0.64
N VAL A 192 14.29 -49.81 -0.09
CA VAL A 192 14.23 -49.79 -1.58
C VAL A 192 12.89 -49.24 -2.07
N ASP A 193 11.78 -49.72 -1.49
CA ASP A 193 10.43 -49.33 -1.91
C ASP A 193 10.04 -47.92 -1.47
N GLU A 194 10.59 -47.44 -0.35
CA GLU A 194 10.46 -46.04 0.07
C GLU A 194 11.17 -45.11 -0.90
N ASN A 195 12.39 -45.45 -1.30
CA ASN A 195 13.19 -44.62 -2.21
C ASN A 195 12.75 -44.71 -3.67
N SER A 196 12.10 -45.79 -4.11
CA SER A 196 11.63 -45.94 -5.49
C SER A 196 10.48 -45.00 -5.84
N LYS A 197 9.76 -44.51 -4.82
CA LYS A 197 8.70 -43.50 -4.93
C LYS A 197 9.24 -42.07 -4.92
N LEU A 198 10.50 -41.87 -4.56
CA LEU A 198 11.15 -40.55 -4.55
C LEU A 198 11.71 -40.25 -5.95
N ASP A 199 11.39 -39.08 -6.48
CA ASP A 199 12.14 -38.54 -7.63
C ASP A 199 13.58 -38.25 -7.17
N PHE A 200 14.58 -38.58 -8.00
CA PHE A 200 16.00 -38.35 -7.71
C PHE A 200 16.29 -36.87 -7.43
N LYS A 201 15.47 -35.97 -8.00
CA LYS A 201 15.49 -34.53 -7.72
C LYS A 201 15.07 -34.14 -6.31
N ASN A 202 14.62 -35.08 -5.49
CA ASN A 202 14.19 -34.77 -4.13
C ASN A 202 15.13 -35.36 -3.07
N PHE A 203 16.18 -36.10 -3.44
CA PHE A 203 17.00 -36.83 -2.45
C PHE A 203 17.69 -35.91 -1.43
N ILE A 204 18.07 -34.70 -1.83
CA ILE A 204 18.62 -33.65 -0.95
C ILE A 204 17.53 -32.62 -0.61
N THR A 205 17.51 -32.14 0.63
CA THR A 205 16.57 -31.09 1.08
C THR A 205 17.18 -29.70 0.87
N GLN A 206 16.36 -28.65 0.95
CA GLN A 206 16.87 -27.27 0.94
C GLN A 206 17.88 -27.03 2.07
N LYS A 207 17.65 -27.62 3.26
CA LYS A 207 18.59 -27.54 4.39
C LYS A 207 19.94 -28.19 4.06
N GLY A 208 19.96 -29.28 3.29
CA GLY A 208 21.19 -29.90 2.80
C GLY A 208 21.90 -29.04 1.74
N ILE A 209 21.14 -28.39 0.86
CA ILE A 209 21.67 -27.46 -0.14
C ILE A 209 22.34 -26.26 0.54
N ASP A 210 21.64 -25.62 1.48
CA ASP A 210 22.16 -24.45 2.21
C ASP A 210 23.43 -24.79 3.00
N PHE A 211 23.51 -26.00 3.58
CA PHE A 211 24.69 -26.50 4.28
C PHE A 211 25.91 -26.59 3.36
N ILE A 212 25.74 -27.13 2.14
CA ILE A 212 26.80 -27.25 1.15
C ILE A 212 27.21 -25.87 0.60
N GLU A 213 26.25 -25.02 0.27
CA GLU A 213 26.52 -23.69 -0.32
C GLU A 213 27.19 -22.74 0.67
N LYS A 214 26.90 -22.88 1.97
CA LYS A 214 27.63 -22.19 3.04
C LYS A 214 29.07 -22.69 3.16
N ASP A 215 29.27 -24.01 3.16
CA ASP A 215 30.61 -24.63 3.26
C ASP A 215 31.50 -24.36 2.04
N PHE A 216 30.92 -24.14 0.85
CA PHE A 216 31.65 -23.69 -0.35
C PHE A 216 32.07 -22.22 -0.30
N LYS A 217 31.29 -21.34 0.37
CA LYS A 217 31.63 -19.92 0.53
C LYS A 217 32.68 -19.68 1.61
N GLU A 218 32.71 -20.50 2.66
CA GLU A 218 33.59 -20.29 3.82
C GLU A 218 35.01 -20.85 3.65
N ASN A 219 35.25 -21.81 2.73
CA ASN A 219 36.52 -22.55 2.67
C ASN A 219 37.47 -22.24 1.49
N ASN A 220 37.21 -21.22 0.65
CA ASN A 220 38.13 -20.71 -0.39
C ASN A 220 38.99 -21.79 -1.13
N LEU A 221 38.39 -22.94 -1.49
CA LEU A 221 39.07 -23.93 -2.32
C LEU A 221 39.08 -23.44 -3.77
N SER A 222 40.24 -22.94 -4.19
CA SER A 222 40.54 -22.61 -5.57
C SER A 222 40.34 -23.82 -6.49
N SER A 223 39.50 -23.62 -7.50
CA SER A 223 39.41 -24.33 -8.78
C SER A 223 39.16 -25.85 -8.77
N ILE A 224 37.88 -26.22 -8.69
CA ILE A 224 37.32 -27.06 -9.76
C ILE A 224 36.30 -26.17 -10.49
N ASN A 225 36.68 -25.73 -11.68
CA ASN A 225 35.84 -24.99 -12.62
C ASN A 225 34.45 -25.64 -12.74
N LEU A 226 33.42 -25.00 -12.17
CA LEU A 226 32.02 -25.42 -12.30
C LEU A 226 31.10 -24.28 -12.79
N THR A 227 31.66 -23.19 -13.30
CA THR A 227 30.91 -22.08 -13.92
C THR A 227 31.18 -21.87 -15.41
N GLU A 228 31.96 -22.72 -16.08
CA GLU A 228 32.17 -22.61 -17.55
C GLU A 228 31.34 -23.58 -18.42
N ASN A 229 30.51 -24.48 -17.87
CA ASN A 229 29.72 -25.42 -18.70
C ASN A 229 28.20 -25.29 -18.63
N PHE A 230 27.67 -24.24 -18.00
CA PHE A 230 26.24 -23.91 -18.08
C PHE A 230 26.02 -22.54 -18.73
N ASN A 231 26.53 -22.41 -19.95
CA ASN A 231 25.96 -21.60 -21.02
C ASN A 231 26.66 -21.96 -22.33
N LYS A 232 26.34 -23.15 -22.86
CA LYS A 232 26.36 -23.32 -24.31
C LYS A 232 24.97 -23.75 -24.76
N PRO A 233 24.20 -22.84 -25.40
CA PRO A 233 23.39 -23.27 -26.52
C PRO A 233 24.31 -24.09 -27.43
N ASN A 234 23.80 -25.16 -28.01
CA ASN A 234 24.54 -25.97 -28.97
C ASN A 234 25.16 -25.05 -30.04
N SER A 235 26.46 -24.76 -29.94
CA SER A 235 27.01 -23.61 -30.64
C SER A 235 28.49 -23.71 -30.96
N ALA A 236 28.77 -24.60 -31.91
CA ALA A 236 29.85 -24.34 -32.86
C ALA A 236 29.70 -22.96 -33.56
N LEU A 237 28.51 -22.34 -33.51
CA LEU A 237 28.21 -21.00 -34.02
C LEU A 237 28.57 -19.85 -33.07
N PHE A 238 28.35 -20.01 -31.76
CA PHE A 238 28.50 -18.92 -30.76
C PHE A 238 29.95 -18.81 -30.28
N GLU A 239 30.69 -19.92 -30.20
CA GLU A 239 32.13 -19.89 -29.90
C GLU A 239 32.97 -19.26 -31.01
N LYS A 240 32.48 -19.24 -32.26
CA LYS A 240 33.09 -18.47 -33.34
C LYS A 240 32.75 -16.97 -33.27
N LEU A 241 31.71 -16.57 -32.54
CA LEU A 241 31.26 -15.17 -32.42
C LEU A 241 31.83 -14.44 -31.19
N VAL A 242 32.43 -15.16 -30.23
CA VAL A 242 32.94 -14.62 -28.94
C VAL A 242 34.48 -14.59 -28.87
N LYS A 243 35.21 -15.16 -29.85
CA LYS A 243 36.68 -15.05 -29.89
C LYS A 243 37.15 -13.83 -30.70
N LYS A 244 37.20 -12.69 -30.02
CA LYS A 244 37.99 -11.44 -30.20
C LYS A 244 37.13 -10.31 -29.60
N ASP A 245 37.52 -9.51 -28.62
CA ASP A 245 38.85 -8.99 -28.29
C ASP A 245 39.02 -8.83 -26.77
N SER A 246 39.91 -9.64 -26.19
CA SER A 246 40.55 -9.30 -24.93
C SER A 246 41.71 -8.33 -25.22
N LYS A 247 41.38 -7.03 -25.37
CA LYS A 247 42.26 -5.87 -25.16
C LYS A 247 41.53 -4.55 -25.47
N ASN A 248 40.73 -4.05 -24.52
CA ASN A 248 40.65 -2.64 -24.08
C ASN A 248 39.43 -2.42 -23.18
N ASN A 249 39.64 -1.73 -22.06
CA ASN A 249 38.60 -1.36 -21.10
C ASN A 249 37.56 -0.41 -21.73
N ASN A 250 36.27 -0.64 -21.42
CA ASN A 250 35.09 0.24 -21.62
C ASN A 250 34.20 0.06 -22.88
N GLU A 251 34.04 -1.15 -23.42
CA GLU A 251 33.07 -1.39 -24.51
C GLU A 251 32.01 -2.44 -24.14
N TYR A 252 30.73 -2.09 -24.30
CA TYR A 252 29.56 -2.94 -24.06
C TYR A 252 28.88 -3.27 -25.37
N ILE A 253 28.34 -4.50 -25.47
CA ILE A 253 27.78 -5.04 -26.70
C ILE A 253 26.29 -5.37 -26.51
N PHE A 254 25.46 -4.92 -27.45
CA PHE A 254 24.04 -5.22 -27.55
C PHE A 254 23.74 -5.90 -28.87
N GLU A 255 23.10 -7.06 -28.82
CA GLU A 255 22.72 -7.81 -30.02
C GLU A 255 21.20 -7.90 -30.12
N GLY A 256 20.65 -7.67 -31.31
CA GLY A 256 19.21 -7.55 -31.47
C GLY A 256 18.76 -7.45 -32.92
N ILE A 257 17.44 -7.40 -33.09
CA ILE A 257 16.81 -7.16 -34.39
C ILE A 257 16.80 -5.65 -34.62
N LEU A 258 17.45 -5.22 -35.71
CA LEU A 258 17.43 -3.84 -36.17
C LEU A 258 16.21 -3.63 -37.06
N GLY A 259 15.27 -2.82 -36.59
CA GLY A 259 14.08 -2.44 -37.33
C GLY A 259 14.02 -0.94 -37.58
N GLN A 260 13.08 -0.53 -38.43
CA GLN A 260 12.68 0.87 -38.55
C GLN A 260 11.25 1.07 -38.07
N ASN A 261 11.06 1.94 -37.08
CA ASN A 261 9.74 2.37 -36.65
C ASN A 261 9.25 3.51 -37.57
N CYS A 262 7.99 3.43 -38.04
CA CYS A 262 7.29 4.51 -38.75
C CYS A 262 7.90 4.98 -40.10
N GLY A 263 8.55 4.10 -40.87
CA GLY A 263 9.06 4.44 -42.20
C GLY A 263 8.17 4.01 -43.38
N ASP A 264 8.64 4.32 -44.59
CA ASP A 264 7.98 3.95 -45.84
C ASP A 264 8.30 2.51 -46.24
N ILE A 265 7.28 1.73 -46.59
CA ILE A 265 7.47 0.40 -47.16
C ILE A 265 8.07 0.56 -48.57
N ILE A 266 9.25 -0.01 -48.80
CA ILE A 266 9.84 -0.11 -50.14
C ILE A 266 9.07 -1.20 -50.91
N SER A 267 8.27 -0.79 -51.88
CA SER A 267 7.62 -1.72 -52.81
C SER A 267 8.67 -2.34 -53.75
N PRO A 268 8.69 -3.67 -53.94
CA PRO A 268 9.59 -4.31 -54.88
C PRO A 268 9.29 -3.87 -56.31
N THR A 269 10.34 -3.71 -57.11
CA THR A 269 10.22 -3.29 -58.52
C THR A 269 10.27 -4.51 -59.45
N ALA A 270 9.78 -4.38 -60.69
CA ALA A 270 9.82 -5.47 -61.69
C ALA A 270 11.24 -5.92 -62.08
N GLN A 271 12.27 -5.17 -61.66
CA GLN A 271 13.69 -5.48 -61.86
C GLN A 271 14.30 -6.27 -60.69
N ASP A 272 13.55 -6.54 -59.62
CA ASP A 272 13.98 -7.41 -58.54
C ASP A 272 13.89 -8.89 -58.98
N HIS A 273 15.00 -9.43 -59.51
CA HIS A 273 15.11 -10.84 -59.95
C HIS A 273 14.95 -11.88 -58.80
N ILE A 274 14.61 -11.46 -57.58
CA ILE A 274 14.58 -12.27 -56.36
C ILE A 274 13.19 -12.13 -55.72
N ARG A 275 12.49 -13.26 -55.47
CA ARG A 275 11.14 -13.29 -54.85
C ARG A 275 11.10 -12.49 -53.53
N ILE A 276 9.98 -11.82 -53.23
CA ILE A 276 9.72 -11.11 -51.95
C ILE A 276 10.09 -11.96 -50.72
N GLN A 277 9.77 -13.26 -50.75
CA GLN A 277 10.10 -14.21 -49.68
C GLN A 277 11.61 -14.40 -49.46
N LYS A 278 12.44 -14.11 -50.47
CA LYS A 278 13.91 -14.17 -50.40
C LYS A 278 14.58 -12.83 -50.03
N ARG A 279 13.86 -11.69 -50.07
CA ARG A 279 14.42 -10.33 -49.83
C ARG A 279 13.74 -9.52 -48.72
N GLY A 280 12.57 -9.97 -48.25
CA GLY A 280 11.78 -9.29 -47.22
C GLY A 280 11.15 -7.98 -47.71
N PHE A 281 10.27 -7.40 -46.89
CA PHE A 281 9.84 -6.00 -47.06
C PHE A 281 10.84 -5.12 -46.31
N LYS A 282 11.44 -4.14 -46.99
CA LYS A 282 12.29 -3.13 -46.34
C LYS A 282 11.48 -1.89 -46.03
N VAL A 283 11.68 -1.36 -44.83
CA VAL A 283 11.19 -0.04 -44.44
C VAL A 283 12.37 0.95 -44.57
N LYS A 284 12.15 2.11 -45.21
CA LYS A 284 13.12 3.21 -45.30
C LYS A 284 12.60 4.45 -44.59
N ASN A 285 13.48 5.39 -44.28
CA ASN A 285 13.15 6.69 -43.66
C ASN A 285 12.48 6.58 -42.27
N GLY A 286 12.42 5.40 -41.67
CA GLY A 286 11.93 5.22 -40.30
C GLY A 286 13.05 5.33 -39.28
N ILE A 287 12.66 5.49 -38.03
CA ILE A 287 13.59 5.61 -36.91
C ILE A 287 14.22 4.25 -36.64
N THR A 288 15.55 4.21 -36.64
CA THR A 288 16.30 2.96 -36.52
C THR A 288 16.31 2.52 -35.06
N VAL A 289 15.82 1.31 -34.79
CA VAL A 289 15.68 0.78 -33.43
C VAL A 289 16.20 -0.65 -33.36
N LEU A 290 17.15 -0.87 -32.46
CA LEU A 290 17.64 -2.19 -32.09
C LEU A 290 16.82 -2.74 -30.93
N ARG A 291 16.10 -3.85 -31.15
CA ARG A 291 15.32 -4.55 -30.11
C ARG A 291 15.98 -5.87 -29.75
N GLY A 292 16.13 -6.13 -28.46
CA GLY A 292 16.77 -7.35 -27.98
C GLY A 292 16.57 -7.58 -26.49
N PHE A 293 17.40 -8.44 -25.91
CA PHE A 293 17.40 -8.72 -24.48
C PHE A 293 18.80 -8.53 -23.90
N ALA A 294 18.89 -7.90 -22.74
CA ALA A 294 20.14 -7.76 -22.00
C ALA A 294 19.90 -7.94 -20.50
N LYS A 295 20.96 -8.21 -19.75
CA LYS A 295 20.87 -8.28 -18.28
C LYS A 295 20.56 -6.89 -17.73
N SER A 296 19.66 -6.83 -16.75
CA SER A 296 19.32 -5.60 -16.04
C SER A 296 20.54 -4.92 -15.43
N SER A 297 21.46 -5.71 -14.86
CA SER A 297 22.76 -5.25 -14.35
C SER A 297 23.63 -4.59 -15.43
N THR A 298 23.75 -5.22 -16.61
CA THR A 298 24.51 -4.67 -17.74
C THR A 298 23.92 -3.33 -18.19
N ILE A 299 22.59 -3.25 -18.36
CA ILE A 299 21.93 -1.98 -18.72
C ILE A 299 22.15 -0.93 -17.63
N ALA A 300 22.02 -1.28 -16.35
CA ALA A 300 22.25 -0.36 -15.24
C ALA A 300 23.68 0.19 -15.22
N GLU A 301 24.67 -0.64 -15.53
CA GLU A 301 26.09 -0.30 -15.49
C GLU A 301 26.52 0.61 -16.66
N CYS A 302 26.05 0.31 -17.87
CA CYS A 302 26.49 0.97 -19.11
C CYS A 302 25.62 2.14 -19.58
N SER A 303 24.49 2.41 -18.91
CA SER A 303 23.60 3.52 -19.28
C SER A 303 23.45 4.54 -18.17
N GLN A 304 23.07 5.76 -18.54
CA GLN A 304 22.74 6.85 -17.62
C GLN A 304 21.31 7.34 -17.83
N ALA A 305 20.66 7.83 -16.77
CA ALA A 305 19.33 8.41 -16.88
C ALA A 305 19.37 9.74 -17.64
N ASP A 306 18.49 9.92 -18.62
CA ASP A 306 18.34 11.22 -19.29
C ASP A 306 17.34 12.10 -18.53
N ASN A 307 17.85 13.13 -17.85
CA ASN A 307 17.05 13.99 -16.98
C ASN A 307 15.98 14.79 -17.72
N ASN A 308 16.08 14.94 -19.04
CA ASN A 308 15.07 15.66 -19.83
C ASN A 308 13.75 14.87 -19.95
N TYR A 309 13.80 13.55 -19.71
CA TYR A 309 12.64 12.67 -19.85
C TYR A 309 12.27 11.93 -18.56
N GLN A 310 13.18 11.87 -17.59
CA GLN A 310 12.93 11.14 -16.35
C GLN A 310 11.95 11.86 -15.42
N ARG A 311 11.08 11.07 -14.80
CA ARG A 311 10.31 11.50 -13.63
C ARG A 311 11.17 11.39 -12.38
N ASP A 312 10.85 12.20 -11.37
CA ASP A 312 11.48 12.13 -10.05
C ASP A 312 11.52 10.70 -9.50
N LYS A 313 12.62 10.38 -8.82
CA LYS A 313 12.82 9.07 -8.20
C LYS A 313 11.76 8.85 -7.11
N ASN A 314 10.88 7.86 -7.31
CA ASN A 314 9.85 7.50 -6.34
C ASN A 314 10.29 6.24 -5.58
N LEU A 315 10.87 6.42 -4.40
CA LEU A 315 11.38 5.29 -3.58
C LEU A 315 10.27 4.32 -3.18
N LYS A 316 9.05 4.79 -2.90
CA LYS A 316 7.92 3.90 -2.56
C LYS A 316 7.59 3.00 -3.74
N HIS A 317 7.61 3.55 -4.95
CA HIS A 317 7.38 2.78 -6.17
C HIS A 317 8.52 1.78 -6.44
N ILE A 318 9.79 2.18 -6.27
CA ILE A 318 10.94 1.28 -6.40
C ILE A 318 10.85 0.13 -5.40
N ASN A 319 10.59 0.41 -4.12
CA ASN A 319 10.49 -0.62 -3.09
C ASN A 319 9.33 -1.58 -3.37
N ALA A 320 8.19 -1.07 -3.83
CA ALA A 320 7.07 -1.90 -4.25
C ALA A 320 7.43 -2.81 -5.43
N LEU A 321 8.18 -2.30 -6.42
CA LEU A 321 8.70 -3.09 -7.54
C LEU A 321 9.71 -4.14 -7.07
N THR A 322 10.64 -3.81 -6.17
CA THR A 322 11.61 -4.76 -5.62
C THR A 322 10.92 -5.88 -4.86
N GLU A 323 9.94 -5.55 -4.00
CA GLU A 323 9.15 -6.54 -3.27
C GLU A 323 8.32 -7.43 -4.20
N PHE A 324 7.67 -6.83 -5.20
CA PHE A 324 6.95 -7.55 -6.25
C PHE A 324 7.88 -8.53 -6.96
N MET A 325 9.06 -8.09 -7.38
CA MET A 325 10.04 -8.92 -8.09
C MET A 325 10.60 -10.04 -7.21
N LYS A 326 10.70 -9.87 -5.89
CA LYS A 326 11.13 -10.91 -4.96
C LYS A 326 10.05 -11.95 -4.70
N LYS A 327 8.81 -11.52 -4.46
CA LYS A 327 7.71 -12.38 -3.99
C LYS A 327 6.91 -13.03 -5.11
N MET A 328 6.87 -12.45 -6.31
CA MET A 328 6.08 -12.98 -7.41
C MET A 328 6.76 -14.17 -8.10
N LYS A 329 5.92 -15.09 -8.62
CA LYS A 329 6.36 -16.21 -9.46
C LYS A 329 7.05 -15.72 -10.73
N THR A 330 8.08 -16.41 -11.19
CA THR A 330 8.86 -16.04 -12.39
C THR A 330 7.99 -15.83 -13.64
N SER A 331 6.96 -16.65 -13.84
CA SER A 331 6.02 -16.50 -14.98
C SER A 331 5.17 -15.23 -14.94
N ALA A 332 5.05 -14.59 -13.78
CA ALA A 332 4.31 -13.36 -13.58
C ALA A 332 5.20 -12.11 -13.48
N LYS A 333 6.53 -12.28 -13.49
CA LYS A 333 7.49 -11.18 -13.53
C LYS A 333 7.50 -10.60 -14.94
N TYR A 334 6.54 -9.74 -15.24
CA TYR A 334 6.55 -8.95 -16.45
C TYR A 334 7.42 -7.71 -16.25
N LEU A 335 8.52 -7.65 -16.99
CA LEU A 335 9.39 -6.49 -17.06
C LEU A 335 9.17 -5.84 -18.43
N PRO A 336 8.40 -4.74 -18.49
CA PRO A 336 8.21 -4.00 -19.74
C PRO A 336 9.55 -3.60 -20.36
N GLU A 337 9.54 -3.45 -21.68
CA GLU A 337 10.68 -2.99 -22.46
C GLU A 337 11.28 -1.70 -21.86
N VAL A 338 12.60 -1.65 -21.77
CA VAL A 338 13.34 -0.44 -21.38
C VAL A 338 13.71 0.31 -22.65
N THR A 339 13.33 1.58 -22.71
CA THR A 339 13.62 2.44 -23.87
C THR A 339 14.90 3.20 -23.63
N LEU A 340 15.85 2.99 -24.53
CA LEU A 340 17.20 3.50 -24.48
C LEU A 340 17.51 4.30 -25.76
N VAL A 341 18.46 5.21 -25.67
CA VAL A 341 18.96 5.99 -26.80
C VAL A 341 20.47 5.84 -26.85
N ALA A 342 20.99 5.40 -28.00
CA ALA A 342 22.43 5.35 -28.26
C ALA A 342 22.86 6.60 -29.05
N ARG A 343 23.74 7.41 -28.47
CA ARG A 343 24.31 8.63 -29.08
C ARG A 343 25.81 8.47 -29.24
N GLY A 344 26.34 8.72 -30.43
CA GLY A 344 27.78 8.63 -30.70
C GLY A 344 28.39 7.24 -30.48
N TYR A 345 27.63 6.17 -30.77
CA TYR A 345 28.03 4.77 -30.59
C TYR A 345 29.26 4.39 -31.43
N ASN A 346 30.01 3.36 -31.02
CA ASN A 346 31.27 2.98 -31.68
C ASN A 346 31.03 2.26 -33.01
N SER A 347 30.19 1.22 -33.01
CA SER A 347 29.87 0.46 -34.22
C SER A 347 28.48 -0.17 -34.17
N LEU A 348 27.87 -0.33 -35.35
CA LEU A 348 26.63 -1.07 -35.56
C LEU A 348 26.82 -1.98 -36.78
N GLU A 349 26.94 -3.28 -36.54
CA GLU A 349 27.36 -4.25 -37.56
C GLU A 349 26.40 -5.44 -37.68
N PRO A 350 26.11 -5.93 -38.90
CA PRO A 350 25.27 -7.11 -39.09
C PRO A 350 25.98 -8.38 -38.62
N ILE A 351 25.29 -9.22 -37.85
CA ILE A 351 25.81 -10.49 -37.36
C ILE A 351 25.62 -11.55 -38.45
N LYS A 352 26.74 -12.08 -38.97
CA LYS A 352 26.72 -13.16 -39.96
C LYS A 352 26.42 -14.50 -39.27
N ILE A 353 25.21 -15.02 -39.47
CA ILE A 353 24.85 -16.38 -39.04
C ILE A 353 25.50 -17.38 -40.01
N SER A 354 26.30 -18.32 -39.48
CA SER A 354 26.96 -19.36 -40.28
C SER A 354 26.16 -20.67 -40.26
N GLY A 355 26.30 -21.51 -41.28
CA GLY A 355 25.63 -22.82 -41.39
C GLY A 355 25.32 -23.23 -42.84
N ASN A 356 25.09 -24.53 -43.07
CA ASN A 356 24.60 -25.04 -44.35
C ASN A 356 23.10 -24.74 -44.47
N LEU A 357 22.78 -23.51 -44.87
CA LEU A 357 21.41 -23.04 -45.06
C LEU A 357 21.06 -22.99 -46.54
N THR A 358 19.81 -23.30 -46.89
CA THR A 358 19.29 -23.05 -48.24
C THR A 358 19.20 -21.55 -48.53
N ASP A 359 19.19 -21.14 -49.80
CA ASP A 359 19.05 -19.73 -50.20
C ASP A 359 17.82 -19.06 -49.59
N THR A 360 16.73 -19.81 -49.38
CA THR A 360 15.51 -19.31 -48.75
C THR A 360 15.73 -19.05 -47.26
N GLN A 361 16.30 -20.01 -46.53
CA GLN A 361 16.60 -19.84 -45.10
C GLN A 361 17.62 -18.73 -44.85
N LYS A 362 18.59 -18.59 -45.76
CA LYS A 362 19.57 -17.50 -45.71
C LYS A 362 18.89 -16.14 -45.91
N GLY A 363 18.00 -16.02 -46.90
CA GLY A 363 17.18 -14.82 -47.10
C GLY A 363 16.26 -14.51 -45.91
N GLU A 364 15.63 -15.53 -45.30
CA GLU A 364 14.80 -15.37 -44.10
C GLU A 364 15.60 -14.85 -42.90
N ILE A 365 16.82 -15.34 -42.70
CA ILE A 365 17.71 -14.87 -41.64
C ILE A 365 18.26 -13.47 -41.93
N ASP A 366 18.66 -13.20 -43.17
CA ASP A 366 19.12 -11.88 -43.59
C ASP A 366 18.01 -10.82 -43.39
N ASN A 367 16.72 -11.23 -43.52
CA ASN A 367 15.56 -10.38 -43.23
C ASN A 367 15.35 -10.10 -41.75
N LEU A 368 15.80 -10.96 -40.84
CA LEU A 368 15.72 -10.69 -39.40
C LEU A 368 16.58 -9.49 -39.00
N SER A 369 17.50 -9.04 -39.87
CA SER A 369 18.35 -7.87 -39.63
C SER A 369 18.96 -7.93 -38.22
N TYR A 370 19.68 -9.02 -37.92
CA TYR A 370 20.31 -9.21 -36.63
C TYR A 370 21.63 -8.42 -36.58
N TYR A 371 21.74 -7.47 -35.67
CA TYR A 371 22.88 -6.55 -35.57
C TYR A 371 23.51 -6.58 -34.18
N ARG A 372 24.78 -6.20 -34.15
CA ARG A 372 25.60 -5.95 -32.98
C ARG A 372 25.87 -4.46 -32.88
N LEU A 373 25.48 -3.86 -31.77
CA LEU A 373 25.79 -2.49 -31.38
C LEU A 373 26.88 -2.50 -30.31
N SER A 374 27.96 -1.76 -30.55
CA SER A 374 29.07 -1.59 -29.60
C SER A 374 29.08 -0.15 -29.10
N ILE A 375 29.07 0.02 -27.77
CA ILE A 375 28.95 1.32 -27.10
C ILE A 375 29.86 1.45 -25.88
N LYS A 376 30.14 2.67 -25.46
CA LYS A 376 30.77 3.02 -24.18
C LYS A 376 29.72 3.47 -23.16
N LYS A 377 30.12 3.55 -21.89
CA LYS A 377 29.23 3.86 -20.75
C LYS A 377 28.51 5.22 -20.85
N ASP A 378 29.09 6.17 -21.56
CA ASP A 378 28.60 7.54 -21.76
C ASP A 378 27.77 7.71 -23.05
N GLN A 379 27.55 6.63 -23.79
CA GLN A 379 26.88 6.65 -25.09
C GLN A 379 25.46 6.08 -25.05
N LEU A 380 24.97 5.64 -23.89
CA LEU A 380 23.66 5.02 -23.72
C LEU A 380 22.83 5.71 -22.64
N TYR A 381 21.64 6.16 -23.03
CA TYR A 381 20.76 6.98 -22.20
C TYR A 381 19.43 6.28 -21.96
N ARG A 382 18.98 6.20 -20.71
CA ARG A 382 17.67 5.66 -20.33
C ARG A 382 16.62 6.74 -20.45
N ILE A 383 15.64 6.49 -21.30
CA ILE A 383 14.51 7.40 -21.50
C ILE A 383 13.24 6.90 -20.81
N ASP A 384 12.98 5.59 -20.83
CA ASP A 384 11.91 4.97 -20.01
C ASP A 384 12.40 3.69 -19.33
N GLY A 385 11.85 3.42 -18.15
CA GLY A 385 12.12 2.22 -17.36
C GLY A 385 13.15 2.39 -16.24
N ASN A 386 13.52 3.62 -15.89
CA ASN A 386 14.54 3.87 -14.85
C ASN A 386 14.16 3.30 -13.48
N HIS A 387 12.93 3.50 -12.98
CA HIS A 387 12.50 2.88 -11.70
C HIS A 387 12.53 1.35 -11.75
N ARG A 388 12.32 0.74 -12.94
CA ARG A 388 12.44 -0.71 -13.13
C ARG A 388 13.90 -1.12 -13.01
N ILE A 389 14.80 -0.52 -13.80
CA ILE A 389 16.24 -0.78 -13.75
C ILE A 389 16.78 -0.61 -12.33
N GLU A 390 16.45 0.48 -11.64
CA GLU A 390 16.89 0.72 -10.26
C GLU A 390 16.41 -0.36 -9.27
N ALA A 391 15.22 -0.92 -9.48
CA ALA A 391 14.66 -1.96 -8.61
C ALA A 391 15.34 -3.33 -8.78
N ILE A 392 15.98 -3.58 -9.93
CA ILE A 392 16.61 -4.87 -10.31
C ILE A 392 18.06 -4.74 -10.80
N LYS A 393 18.74 -3.63 -10.49
CA LYS A 393 20.10 -3.35 -10.96
C LYS A 393 21.14 -4.36 -10.45
N ASP A 394 20.90 -4.92 -9.26
CA ASP A 394 21.76 -5.91 -8.63
C ASP A 394 21.40 -7.35 -9.04
N GLU A 395 20.36 -7.49 -9.86
CA GLU A 395 19.86 -8.78 -10.37
C GLU A 395 20.28 -8.97 -11.84
N ASN A 396 20.32 -10.23 -12.29
CA ASN A 396 20.68 -10.59 -13.66
C ASN A 396 19.46 -11.03 -14.49
N TYR A 397 18.34 -10.33 -14.36
CA TYR A 397 17.16 -10.61 -15.20
C TYR A 397 17.44 -10.18 -16.63
N TYR A 398 17.13 -11.06 -17.59
CA TYR A 398 17.09 -10.66 -18.99
C TYR A 398 15.81 -9.87 -19.23
N ILE A 399 15.98 -8.60 -19.58
CA ILE A 399 14.87 -7.69 -19.87
C ILE A 399 14.88 -7.29 -21.33
N PRO A 400 13.70 -7.12 -21.95
CA PRO A 400 13.61 -6.56 -23.28
C PRO A 400 14.10 -5.11 -23.28
N PHE A 401 14.86 -4.75 -24.30
CA PHE A 401 15.26 -3.37 -24.57
C PHE A 401 14.85 -2.94 -25.97
N SER A 402 14.65 -1.63 -26.12
CA SER A 402 14.57 -0.94 -27.40
C SER A 402 15.59 0.20 -27.36
N ILE A 403 16.70 0.04 -28.09
CA ILE A 403 17.72 1.06 -28.25
C ILE A 403 17.46 1.78 -29.56
N ILE A 404 17.08 3.05 -29.48
CA ILE A 404 16.96 3.90 -30.67
C ILE A 404 18.37 4.36 -31.06
N ILE A 405 18.71 4.15 -32.34
CA ILE A 405 20.00 4.48 -32.92
C ILE A 405 19.91 5.86 -33.56
N TRP A 406 20.73 6.79 -33.09
CA TRP A 406 20.86 8.12 -33.69
C TRP A 406 22.23 8.27 -34.36
N ASP A 407 22.19 8.42 -35.68
CA ASP A 407 23.37 8.59 -36.53
C ASP A 407 23.86 10.05 -36.48
N GLY A 408 24.47 10.46 -35.37
CA GLY A 408 25.08 11.79 -35.23
C GLY A 408 25.42 12.18 -33.78
N ASN A 409 26.50 12.96 -33.60
CA ASN A 409 26.85 13.56 -32.31
C ASN A 409 26.01 14.83 -31.98
N SER A 410 25.33 15.41 -32.98
CA SER A 410 24.44 16.56 -32.83
C SER A 410 23.02 16.14 -33.18
N ILE A 411 22.19 15.93 -32.16
CA ILE A 411 20.77 15.61 -32.29
C ILE A 411 19.97 16.84 -31.86
N ASN A 412 18.89 17.17 -32.59
CA ASN A 412 17.93 18.18 -32.17
C ASN A 412 17.03 17.57 -31.08
N GLU A 413 17.13 18.06 -29.84
CA GLU A 413 16.32 17.62 -28.68
C GLU A 413 14.80 17.64 -28.98
N ASP A 414 14.37 18.49 -29.92
CA ASP A 414 12.98 18.62 -30.36
C ASP A 414 12.44 17.37 -31.07
N ASP A 415 13.25 16.72 -31.93
CA ASP A 415 12.82 15.53 -32.68
C ASP A 415 12.64 14.33 -31.75
N GLU A 416 13.53 14.22 -30.77
CA GLU A 416 13.48 13.21 -29.72
C GLU A 416 12.25 13.45 -28.82
N ALA A 417 12.03 14.69 -28.36
CA ALA A 417 10.87 15.06 -27.56
C ALA A 417 9.54 14.82 -28.29
N PHE A 418 9.46 15.13 -29.58
CA PHE A 418 8.27 14.89 -30.39
C PHE A 418 7.94 13.41 -30.53
N LEU A 419 8.95 12.56 -30.78
CA LEU A 419 8.77 11.11 -30.81
C LEU A 419 8.24 10.57 -29.48
N PHE A 420 8.81 11.02 -28.36
CA PHE A 420 8.38 10.59 -27.03
C PHE A 420 6.96 11.04 -26.70
N TYR A 421 6.58 12.27 -27.05
CA TYR A 421 5.20 12.71 -26.92
C TYR A 421 4.25 11.82 -27.74
N PHE A 422 4.62 11.48 -28.98
CA PHE A 422 3.78 10.67 -29.86
C PHE A 422 3.60 9.22 -29.35
N LEU A 423 4.67 8.58 -28.91
CA LEU A 423 4.62 7.22 -28.34
C LEU A 423 3.74 7.17 -27.07
N ASN A 424 3.86 8.17 -26.21
CA ASN A 424 3.11 8.24 -24.96
C ASN A 424 1.64 8.66 -25.15
N SER A 425 1.34 9.52 -26.12
CA SER A 425 -0.01 10.07 -26.33
C SER A 425 -0.97 9.09 -27.03
N LYS A 426 -0.46 8.16 -27.85
CA LYS A 426 -1.31 7.23 -28.62
C LYS A 426 -1.60 5.89 -27.94
N SER A 427 -1.01 5.63 -26.78
CA SER A 427 -1.25 4.39 -26.02
C SER A 427 -2.58 4.45 -25.25
N LYS A 428 -3.60 3.69 -25.66
CA LYS A 428 -4.87 3.56 -24.91
C LYS A 428 -4.59 2.87 -23.57
N LYS A 429 -4.66 3.63 -22.47
CA LYS A 429 -4.55 3.06 -21.11
C LYS A 429 -5.76 2.17 -20.82
N LEU A 430 -5.50 0.99 -20.28
CA LEU A 430 -6.55 0.12 -19.73
C LEU A 430 -7.19 0.78 -18.52
N THR A 431 -8.51 0.72 -18.45
CA THR A 431 -9.31 1.12 -17.29
C THR A 431 -9.08 0.15 -16.12
N SER A 432 -9.34 0.60 -14.88
CA SER A 432 -9.27 -0.27 -13.70
C SER A 432 -10.14 -1.51 -13.84
N GLU A 433 -11.31 -1.38 -14.47
CA GLU A 433 -12.22 -2.50 -14.73
C GLU A 433 -11.61 -3.54 -15.68
N GLU A 434 -10.95 -3.09 -16.77
CA GLU A 434 -10.24 -3.97 -17.71
C GLU A 434 -9.05 -4.68 -17.04
N ASN A 435 -8.28 -3.96 -16.21
CA ASN A 435 -7.17 -4.53 -15.45
C ASN A 435 -7.66 -5.60 -14.46
N LEU A 436 -8.74 -5.33 -13.73
CA LEU A 436 -9.33 -6.28 -12.79
C LEU A 436 -9.85 -7.52 -13.51
N LYS A 437 -10.53 -7.36 -14.66
CA LYS A 437 -11.00 -8.47 -15.49
C LYS A 437 -9.84 -9.39 -15.89
N GLY A 438 -8.70 -8.84 -16.30
CA GLY A 438 -7.52 -9.64 -16.65
C GLY A 438 -6.97 -10.47 -15.48
N LEU A 439 -6.95 -9.89 -14.27
CA LEU A 439 -6.42 -10.54 -13.08
C LEU A 439 -7.36 -11.62 -12.51
N VAL A 440 -8.63 -11.30 -12.31
CA VAL A 440 -9.56 -12.20 -11.61
C VAL A 440 -10.15 -13.30 -12.50
N ASN A 441 -10.10 -13.14 -13.83
CA ASN A 441 -10.54 -14.19 -14.77
C ASN A 441 -9.47 -15.26 -15.01
N ALA A 442 -8.23 -15.03 -14.58
CA ALA A 442 -7.15 -15.97 -14.78
C ALA A 442 -7.29 -17.18 -13.85
N LYS A 443 -7.47 -18.38 -14.43
CA LYS A 443 -7.77 -19.63 -13.71
C LYS A 443 -6.68 -20.07 -12.72
N ASN A 444 -5.43 -19.68 -12.94
CA ASN A 444 -4.27 -20.30 -12.29
C ASN A 444 -3.73 -19.52 -11.09
N TRP A 445 -4.34 -18.38 -10.73
CA TRP A 445 -3.85 -17.53 -9.64
C TRP A 445 -4.46 -17.93 -8.30
N THR A 446 -3.61 -18.19 -7.31
CA THR A 446 -4.05 -18.50 -5.94
C THR A 446 -4.37 -17.22 -5.15
N ASP A 447 -5.15 -17.34 -4.08
CA ASP A 447 -5.49 -16.20 -3.23
C ASP A 447 -4.23 -15.54 -2.62
N ASN A 448 -3.24 -16.32 -2.19
CA ASN A 448 -2.00 -15.80 -1.62
C ASN A 448 -1.19 -14.98 -2.65
N GLU A 449 -1.19 -15.40 -3.92
CA GLU A 449 -0.54 -14.64 -5.00
C GLU A 449 -1.25 -13.32 -5.29
N LEU A 450 -2.59 -13.36 -5.33
CA LEU A 450 -3.39 -12.16 -5.49
C LEU A 450 -3.22 -11.21 -4.31
N GLN A 451 -3.19 -11.72 -3.08
CA GLN A 451 -2.96 -10.95 -1.87
C GLN A 451 -1.59 -10.26 -1.85
N THR A 452 -0.57 -10.90 -2.43
CA THR A 452 0.77 -10.31 -2.59
C THR A 452 0.72 -9.06 -3.47
N ALA A 453 -0.12 -9.06 -4.52
CA ALA A 453 -0.32 -7.90 -5.37
C ALA A 453 -1.22 -6.84 -4.72
N ASN A 454 -2.36 -7.25 -4.16
CA ASN A 454 -3.28 -6.41 -3.39
C ASN A 454 -4.23 -7.29 -2.55
N VAL A 455 -4.33 -7.00 -1.25
CA VAL A 455 -5.11 -7.78 -0.27
C VAL A 455 -6.61 -7.87 -0.57
N ILE A 456 -7.13 -7.00 -1.43
CA ILE A 456 -8.54 -6.98 -1.84
C ILE A 456 -8.82 -7.90 -3.03
N LEU A 457 -7.82 -8.20 -3.88
CA LEU A 457 -8.03 -9.01 -5.08
C LEU A 457 -8.64 -10.39 -4.82
N PRO A 458 -8.32 -11.12 -3.72
CA PRO A 458 -9.03 -12.35 -3.37
C PRO A 458 -10.54 -12.18 -3.19
N TYR A 459 -11.00 -11.02 -2.72
CA TYR A 459 -12.43 -10.71 -2.55
C TYR A 459 -13.10 -10.39 -3.88
N ILE A 460 -12.41 -9.68 -4.78
CA ILE A 460 -12.91 -9.43 -6.15
C ILE A 460 -13.01 -10.74 -6.94
N LYS A 461 -12.05 -11.66 -6.78
CA LYS A 461 -12.14 -13.00 -7.36
C LYS A 461 -13.32 -13.78 -6.79
N TYR A 462 -13.49 -13.77 -5.47
CA TYR A 462 -14.65 -14.40 -4.81
C TYR A 462 -15.98 -13.81 -5.30
N PHE A 463 -16.06 -12.48 -5.45
CA PHE A 463 -17.22 -11.80 -6.04
C PHE A 463 -17.54 -12.33 -7.45
N LYS A 464 -16.53 -12.41 -8.31
CA LYS A 464 -16.66 -12.92 -9.67
C LYS A 464 -17.18 -14.36 -9.69
N GLU A 465 -16.65 -15.22 -8.83
CA GLU A 465 -16.98 -16.65 -8.83
C GLU A 465 -18.37 -16.96 -8.29
N ASN A 466 -18.89 -16.14 -7.37
CA ASN A 466 -20.11 -16.46 -6.62
C ASN A 466 -21.30 -15.55 -6.95
N PHE A 467 -21.07 -14.35 -7.49
CA PHE A 467 -22.12 -13.33 -7.63
C PHE A 467 -22.20 -12.71 -9.02
N GLU A 468 -21.06 -12.48 -9.69
CA GLU A 468 -21.04 -11.66 -10.90
C GLU A 468 -21.97 -12.19 -12.01
N ASP A 469 -22.04 -13.50 -12.19
CA ASP A 469 -22.91 -14.13 -13.20
C ASP A 469 -24.20 -14.71 -12.58
N HIS A 470 -24.46 -14.41 -11.31
CA HIS A 470 -25.65 -14.87 -10.61
C HIS A 470 -26.87 -14.03 -11.02
N THR A 471 -28.01 -14.69 -11.29
CA THR A 471 -29.24 -14.04 -11.79
C THR A 471 -29.80 -12.96 -10.86
N LEU A 472 -29.58 -13.11 -9.55
CA LEU A 472 -30.01 -12.15 -8.53
C LEU A 472 -29.09 -10.92 -8.42
N PHE A 473 -27.90 -10.93 -9.02
CA PHE A 473 -26.99 -9.79 -8.97
C PHE A 473 -27.27 -8.83 -10.14
N ASN A 474 -27.84 -7.67 -9.83
CA ASN A 474 -28.13 -6.67 -10.84
C ASN A 474 -26.95 -5.71 -11.06
N LYS A 475 -26.23 -5.89 -12.17
CA LYS A 475 -25.09 -5.02 -12.57
C LYS A 475 -25.51 -3.61 -12.94
N GLU A 476 -26.78 -3.38 -13.28
CA GLU A 476 -27.27 -2.07 -13.71
C GLU A 476 -27.14 -0.99 -12.62
N HIS A 477 -27.05 -1.42 -11.36
CA HIS A 477 -26.79 -0.50 -10.24
C HIS A 477 -25.38 0.09 -10.25
N TYR A 478 -24.42 -0.54 -10.93
CA TYR A 478 -22.99 -0.22 -10.85
C TYR A 478 -22.48 0.37 -12.17
N LYS A 479 -22.88 1.61 -12.46
CA LYS A 479 -22.46 2.35 -13.65
C LYS A 479 -21.59 3.56 -13.32
N ASN A 480 -20.65 3.87 -14.22
CA ASN A 480 -19.82 5.06 -14.14
C ASN A 480 -20.54 6.31 -14.68
N SER A 481 -19.84 7.44 -14.74
CA SER A 481 -20.36 8.72 -15.24
C SER A 481 -20.83 8.70 -16.69
N GLN A 482 -20.35 7.74 -17.48
CA GLN A 482 -20.70 7.52 -18.89
C GLN A 482 -21.80 6.46 -19.06
N GLY A 483 -22.37 5.95 -17.96
CA GLY A 483 -23.39 4.89 -17.98
C GLY A 483 -22.81 3.49 -18.25
N ILE A 484 -21.49 3.32 -18.21
CA ILE A 484 -20.81 2.06 -18.47
C ILE A 484 -20.68 1.28 -17.16
N GLU A 485 -20.99 -0.01 -17.20
CA GLU A 485 -20.84 -0.96 -16.08
C GLU A 485 -19.39 -1.00 -15.57
N ASN A 486 -19.21 -0.85 -14.25
CA ASN A 486 -17.89 -0.88 -13.60
C ASN A 486 -17.95 -1.50 -12.18
N THR A 487 -18.67 -2.60 -12.04
CA THR A 487 -18.96 -3.24 -10.75
C THR A 487 -17.71 -3.57 -9.95
N LYS A 488 -16.69 -4.19 -10.57
CA LYS A 488 -15.48 -4.59 -9.83
C LYS A 488 -14.72 -3.39 -9.31
N THR A 489 -14.67 -2.32 -10.11
CA THR A 489 -14.05 -1.05 -9.71
C THR A 489 -14.80 -0.44 -8.51
N GLN A 490 -16.13 -0.44 -8.52
CA GLN A 490 -16.91 0.10 -7.41
C GLN A 490 -16.74 -0.72 -6.12
N ILE A 491 -16.72 -2.05 -6.22
CA ILE A 491 -16.46 -2.96 -5.09
C ILE A 491 -15.03 -2.77 -4.58
N LEU A 492 -14.03 -2.70 -5.46
CA LEU A 492 -12.64 -2.43 -5.09
C LEU A 492 -12.56 -1.12 -4.29
N ASN A 493 -13.17 -0.05 -4.79
CA ASN A 493 -13.11 1.27 -4.16
C ASN A 493 -13.70 1.28 -2.74
N VAL A 494 -14.82 0.58 -2.49
CA VAL A 494 -15.40 0.52 -1.14
C VAL A 494 -14.55 -0.35 -0.21
N LEU A 495 -13.97 -1.45 -0.71
CA LEU A 495 -13.07 -2.28 0.09
C LEU A 495 -11.74 -1.57 0.40
N GLU A 496 -11.20 -0.78 -0.53
CA GLU A 496 -10.02 0.07 -0.28
C GLU A 496 -10.32 1.13 0.78
N LEU A 497 -11.54 1.67 0.78
CA LEU A 497 -11.98 2.63 1.79
C LEU A 497 -12.01 1.98 3.18
N ILE A 498 -12.61 0.80 3.29
CA ILE A 498 -12.67 0.03 4.53
C ILE A 498 -11.26 -0.37 4.99
N LEU A 499 -10.40 -0.79 4.07
CA LEU A 499 -9.02 -1.16 4.37
C LEU A 499 -8.22 0.02 4.94
N LYS A 500 -8.42 1.23 4.41
CA LYS A 500 -7.77 2.46 4.92
C LYS A 500 -8.21 2.83 6.34
N GLU A 501 -9.41 2.41 6.75
CA GLU A 501 -9.91 2.61 8.11
C GLU A 501 -9.42 1.50 9.07
N SER A 502 -8.83 0.42 8.55
CA SER A 502 -8.31 -0.68 9.35
C SER A 502 -6.91 -0.37 9.90
N THR A 503 -6.70 -0.67 11.18
CA THR A 503 -5.40 -0.54 11.86
C THR A 503 -4.46 -1.71 11.55
N THR A 504 -4.98 -2.83 11.04
CA THR A 504 -4.21 -4.08 10.85
C THR A 504 -3.66 -4.25 9.43
N GLY A 505 -3.98 -3.33 8.51
CA GLY A 505 -3.65 -3.46 7.09
C GLY A 505 -4.41 -4.59 6.38
N ASN A 506 -5.46 -5.14 7.01
CA ASN A 506 -6.34 -6.17 6.46
C ASN A 506 -7.81 -5.77 6.64
N LEU A 507 -8.70 -6.33 5.82
CA LEU A 507 -10.15 -6.18 6.02
C LEU A 507 -10.57 -6.86 7.33
N SER A 508 -11.48 -6.23 8.08
CA SER A 508 -11.95 -6.74 9.38
C SER A 508 -12.97 -7.88 9.28
N PHE A 509 -13.22 -8.39 8.08
CA PHE A 509 -14.17 -9.45 7.79
C PHE A 509 -13.59 -10.39 6.73
N ASP A 510 -14.06 -11.65 6.72
CA ASP A 510 -13.65 -12.66 5.77
C ASP A 510 -14.52 -12.67 4.49
N LYS A 511 -14.21 -13.56 3.55
CA LYS A 511 -14.94 -13.70 2.28
C LYS A 511 -16.42 -14.09 2.48
N LYS A 512 -16.75 -14.84 3.54
CA LYS A 512 -18.12 -15.28 3.81
C LYS A 512 -18.98 -14.10 4.25
N ILE A 513 -18.48 -13.30 5.19
CA ILE A 513 -19.13 -12.05 5.63
C ILE A 513 -19.21 -11.05 4.48
N PHE A 514 -18.15 -10.93 3.67
CA PHE A 514 -18.18 -10.13 2.45
C PHE A 514 -19.31 -10.56 1.50
N GLY A 515 -19.48 -11.86 1.28
CA GLY A 515 -20.58 -12.40 0.46
C GLY A 515 -21.97 -12.08 1.03
N ASP A 516 -22.12 -12.15 2.35
CA ASP A 516 -23.35 -11.72 3.04
C ASP A 516 -23.65 -10.22 2.80
N TYR A 517 -22.64 -9.36 2.90
CA TYR A 517 -22.79 -7.93 2.61
C TYR A 517 -23.15 -7.67 1.15
N ILE A 518 -22.59 -8.41 0.19
CA ILE A 518 -22.97 -8.29 -1.23
C ILE A 518 -24.45 -8.65 -1.44
N ASN A 519 -24.92 -9.76 -0.85
CA ASN A 519 -26.31 -10.18 -0.94
C ASN A 519 -27.26 -9.14 -0.33
N LYS A 520 -26.98 -8.68 0.89
CA LYS A 520 -27.78 -7.65 1.57
C LYS A 520 -27.74 -6.31 0.83
N THR A 521 -26.61 -5.96 0.23
CA THR A 521 -26.52 -4.76 -0.62
C THR A 521 -27.47 -4.87 -1.79
N GLN A 522 -27.52 -6.02 -2.48
CA GLN A 522 -28.45 -6.23 -3.58
C GLN A 522 -29.91 -6.25 -3.13
N GLU A 523 -30.21 -6.87 -1.98
CA GLU A 523 -31.54 -6.84 -1.37
C GLU A 523 -32.02 -5.39 -1.14
N ILE A 524 -31.18 -4.54 -0.55
CA ILE A 524 -31.51 -3.12 -0.32
C ILE A 524 -31.64 -2.37 -1.65
N LEU A 525 -30.73 -2.58 -2.60
CA LEU A 525 -30.76 -1.92 -3.91
C LEU A 525 -31.99 -2.31 -4.75
N SER A 526 -32.54 -3.51 -4.54
CA SER A 526 -33.73 -4.00 -5.23
C SER A 526 -35.03 -3.27 -4.86
N GLN A 527 -35.05 -2.59 -3.71
CA GLN A 527 -36.18 -1.79 -3.23
C GLN A 527 -36.27 -0.47 -4.02
N ARG A 528 -36.82 -0.54 -5.24
CA ARG A 528 -36.82 0.58 -6.21
C ARG A 528 -37.57 1.82 -5.73
N ASP A 529 -38.65 1.63 -4.97
CA ASP A 529 -39.49 2.73 -4.48
C ASP A 529 -38.83 3.50 -3.32
N ARG A 530 -37.83 2.92 -2.68
CA ARG A 530 -37.09 3.54 -1.57
C ARG A 530 -35.81 4.20 -2.08
N PHE A 531 -35.40 5.21 -1.31
CA PHE A 531 -34.14 5.93 -1.53
C PHE A 531 -34.02 6.59 -2.91
N LYS A 532 -35.15 7.02 -3.48
CA LYS A 532 -35.23 7.58 -4.84
C LYS A 532 -34.23 8.72 -5.03
N TYR A 533 -34.18 9.66 -4.08
CA TYR A 533 -33.28 10.81 -4.16
C TYR A 533 -31.81 10.38 -4.18
N LEU A 534 -31.40 9.46 -3.30
CA LEU A 534 -30.02 8.95 -3.29
C LEU A 534 -29.67 8.24 -4.60
N ARG A 535 -30.58 7.41 -5.12
CA ARG A 535 -30.37 6.65 -6.35
C ARG A 535 -30.21 7.57 -7.58
N GLU A 536 -30.96 8.66 -7.63
CA GLU A 536 -30.94 9.61 -8.75
C GLU A 536 -29.75 10.58 -8.66
N ASN A 537 -29.33 10.98 -7.46
CA ASN A 537 -28.37 12.07 -7.27
C ASN A 537 -26.95 11.59 -6.86
N PHE A 538 -26.78 10.34 -6.43
CA PHE A 538 -25.50 9.80 -5.97
C PHE A 538 -25.06 8.57 -6.76
N ARG A 539 -24.00 8.73 -7.56
CA ARG A 539 -23.37 7.62 -8.29
C ARG A 539 -22.73 6.57 -7.39
N CYS A 540 -22.30 6.97 -6.19
CA CYS A 540 -21.70 6.06 -5.22
C CYS A 540 -22.74 5.33 -4.34
N PHE A 541 -24.04 5.39 -4.69
CA PHE A 541 -25.10 4.82 -3.86
C PHE A 541 -24.91 3.32 -3.57
N PRO A 542 -24.54 2.44 -4.52
CA PRO A 542 -24.25 1.04 -4.21
C PRO A 542 -23.12 0.86 -3.19
N GLN A 543 -22.03 1.62 -3.34
CA GLN A 543 -20.91 1.60 -2.39
C GLN A 543 -21.33 2.15 -1.02
N PHE A 544 -22.21 3.15 -0.99
CA PHE A 544 -22.77 3.71 0.25
C PHE A 544 -23.60 2.67 1.00
N VAL A 545 -24.49 1.94 0.31
CA VAL A 545 -25.26 0.85 0.91
C VAL A 545 -24.33 -0.21 1.51
N PHE A 546 -23.32 -0.66 0.75
CA PHE A 546 -22.34 -1.63 1.23
C PHE A 546 -21.59 -1.11 2.47
N TYR A 547 -21.16 0.15 2.44
CA TYR A 547 -20.42 0.77 3.54
C TYR A 547 -21.28 0.92 4.81
N VAL A 548 -22.56 1.28 4.67
CA VAL A 548 -23.50 1.35 5.80
C VAL A 548 -23.69 -0.04 6.42
N LEU A 549 -23.88 -1.08 5.59
CA LEU A 549 -23.97 -2.46 6.07
C LEU A 549 -22.74 -2.86 6.87
N TYR A 550 -21.55 -2.53 6.37
CA TYR A 550 -20.29 -2.75 7.08
C TYR A 550 -20.28 -2.06 8.46
N LYS A 551 -20.64 -0.77 8.53
CA LYS A 551 -20.67 -0.01 9.79
C LYS A 551 -21.70 -0.52 10.80
N ASN A 552 -22.81 -1.06 10.30
CA ASN A 552 -23.87 -1.64 11.13
C ASN A 552 -23.71 -3.16 11.32
N CYS A 553 -22.50 -3.70 11.14
CA CYS A 553 -22.18 -5.12 11.33
C CYS A 553 -23.10 -6.08 10.57
N GLY A 554 -23.61 -5.68 9.41
CA GLY A 554 -24.51 -6.47 8.57
C GLY A 554 -25.98 -6.45 8.95
N SER A 555 -26.41 -5.59 9.89
CA SER A 555 -27.83 -5.43 10.22
C SER A 555 -28.58 -4.74 9.08
N THR A 556 -29.39 -5.48 8.33
CA THR A 556 -30.20 -4.96 7.22
C THR A 556 -31.20 -3.91 7.72
N GLU A 557 -31.91 -4.19 8.81
CA GLU A 557 -32.92 -3.28 9.39
C GLU A 557 -32.31 -1.93 9.80
N THR A 558 -31.22 -1.96 10.58
CA THR A 558 -30.53 -0.73 11.03
C THR A 558 -29.99 0.06 9.83
N SER A 559 -29.44 -0.65 8.83
CA SER A 559 -28.91 -0.03 7.62
C SER A 559 -29.99 0.63 6.79
N ILE A 560 -31.10 -0.06 6.58
CA ILE A 560 -32.27 0.46 5.87
C ILE A 560 -32.81 1.72 6.56
N ARG A 561 -32.96 1.68 7.89
CA ARG A 561 -33.40 2.84 8.67
C ARG A 561 -32.45 4.01 8.48
N PHE A 562 -31.14 3.79 8.65
CA PHE A 562 -30.15 4.83 8.46
C PHE A 562 -30.16 5.42 7.04
N ILE A 563 -30.17 4.58 5.99
CA ILE A 563 -30.18 5.04 4.59
C ILE A 563 -31.45 5.84 4.27
N ASN A 564 -32.61 5.47 4.85
CA ASN A 564 -33.85 6.22 4.72
C ASN A 564 -33.69 7.65 5.25
N GLU A 565 -33.08 7.80 6.42
CA GLU A 565 -32.85 9.10 7.02
C GLU A 565 -31.82 9.92 6.27
N VAL A 566 -30.74 9.28 5.79
CA VAL A 566 -29.78 9.92 4.91
C VAL A 566 -30.43 10.38 3.60
N ASN A 567 -31.39 9.62 3.05
CA ASN A 567 -32.09 10.01 1.83
C ASN A 567 -32.89 11.30 2.02
N LYS A 568 -33.67 11.40 3.11
CA LYS A 568 -34.44 12.61 3.45
C LYS A 568 -33.51 13.80 3.70
N TRP A 569 -32.44 13.58 4.48
CA TRP A 569 -31.45 14.61 4.78
C TRP A 569 -30.77 15.14 3.51
N ALA A 570 -30.32 14.25 2.63
CA ALA A 570 -29.70 14.64 1.36
C ALA A 570 -30.68 15.40 0.46
N GLU A 571 -31.95 14.97 0.40
CA GLU A 571 -33.00 15.63 -0.37
C GLU A 571 -33.33 17.03 0.15
N TYR A 572 -33.36 17.20 1.48
CA TYR A 572 -33.64 18.48 2.11
C TYR A 572 -32.55 19.51 1.82
N TYR A 573 -31.28 19.15 2.06
CA TYR A 573 -30.14 20.04 1.81
C TYR A 573 -29.70 20.08 0.34
N LYS A 574 -30.40 19.37 -0.54
CA LYS A 574 -30.07 19.24 -1.97
C LYS A 574 -28.63 18.78 -2.20
N HIS A 575 -28.15 17.88 -1.35
CA HIS A 575 -26.85 17.25 -1.53
C HIS A 575 -26.88 16.33 -2.75
N ASP A 576 -25.78 16.32 -3.49
CA ASP A 576 -25.62 15.56 -4.71
C ASP A 576 -24.24 14.86 -4.74
N TYR A 577 -23.91 14.27 -5.88
CA TYR A 577 -22.60 13.64 -6.09
C TYR A 577 -21.40 14.59 -5.89
N ASN A 578 -21.56 15.91 -6.05
CA ASN A 578 -20.49 16.88 -5.80
C ASN A 578 -20.27 17.10 -4.31
N SER A 579 -21.33 16.95 -3.51
CA SER A 579 -21.27 17.04 -2.04
C SER A 579 -20.45 15.90 -1.45
N PHE A 580 -20.67 14.67 -1.94
CA PHE A 580 -19.98 13.48 -1.43
C PHE A 580 -19.56 12.51 -2.54
N ILE A 581 -18.26 12.51 -2.86
CA ILE A 581 -17.65 11.55 -3.80
C ILE A 581 -17.44 10.18 -3.13
N GLN A 582 -17.18 10.16 -1.81
CA GLN A 582 -16.82 8.96 -1.06
C GLN A 582 -17.92 8.54 -0.07
N PRO A 583 -18.30 7.25 -0.01
CA PRO A 583 -19.29 6.71 0.91
C PRO A 583 -19.08 7.06 2.39
N ASN A 584 -17.85 6.98 2.87
CA ASN A 584 -17.55 7.21 4.29
C ASN A 584 -17.79 8.66 4.70
N LYS A 585 -17.44 9.63 3.84
CA LYS A 585 -17.71 11.04 4.11
C LYS A 585 -19.20 11.32 4.24
N MET A 586 -20.00 10.72 3.35
CA MET A 586 -21.46 10.81 3.44
C MET A 586 -21.96 10.18 4.75
N PHE A 587 -21.49 8.99 5.09
CA PHE A 587 -21.85 8.29 6.32
C PHE A 587 -21.57 9.13 7.57
N TYR A 588 -20.34 9.63 7.74
CA TYR A 588 -19.96 10.36 8.95
C TYR A 588 -20.64 11.72 9.07
N ASN A 589 -20.83 12.45 7.96
CA ASN A 589 -21.56 13.71 7.99
C ASN A 589 -23.05 13.49 8.31
N ALA A 590 -23.67 12.49 7.67
CA ALA A 590 -25.04 12.13 7.97
C ALA A 590 -25.21 11.65 9.42
N SER A 591 -24.34 10.76 9.92
CA SER A 591 -24.37 10.31 11.31
C SER A 591 -24.19 11.48 12.28
N LYS A 592 -23.20 12.35 12.09
CA LYS A 592 -23.00 13.53 12.96
C LYS A 592 -24.23 14.42 13.01
N GLN A 593 -24.89 14.64 11.87
CA GLN A 593 -26.08 15.48 11.79
C GLN A 593 -27.30 14.78 12.40
N LEU A 594 -27.47 13.50 12.13
CA LEU A 594 -28.58 12.70 12.64
C LEU A 594 -28.44 12.46 14.14
N ASP A 595 -27.24 12.32 14.70
CA ASP A 595 -27.00 12.06 16.13
C ASP A 595 -26.96 13.33 17.00
N ARG A 596 -27.17 14.52 16.39
CA ARG A 596 -27.13 15.80 17.10
C ARG A 596 -28.27 15.91 18.12
N LYS A 597 -27.92 16.13 19.39
CA LYS A 597 -28.86 16.51 20.45
C LYS A 597 -29.32 17.96 20.25
N ILE A 598 -30.58 18.23 20.58
CA ILE A 598 -31.20 19.55 20.53
C ILE A 598 -31.60 19.95 21.94
N ASN A 599 -30.98 21.02 22.42
CA ASN A 599 -31.19 21.54 23.77
C ASN A 599 -32.15 22.74 23.73
N ILE A 600 -33.22 22.70 24.51
CA ILE A 600 -34.21 23.77 24.62
C ILE A 600 -34.01 24.49 25.96
N PHE A 601 -33.80 25.80 25.89
CA PHE A 601 -33.69 26.67 27.06
C PHE A 601 -34.87 27.64 27.13
N VAL A 602 -35.41 27.85 28.33
CA VAL A 602 -36.54 28.75 28.56
C VAL A 602 -36.19 29.81 29.59
N ALA A 603 -36.19 31.06 29.14
CA ALA A 603 -36.03 32.26 29.94
C ALA A 603 -37.42 32.81 30.30
N MET A 604 -37.73 32.94 31.59
CA MET A 604 -38.99 33.56 32.01
C MET A 604 -38.86 34.34 33.32
N PRO A 605 -39.74 35.32 33.58
CA PRO A 605 -39.80 35.96 34.89
C PRO A 605 -40.15 34.93 35.97
N TYR A 606 -39.53 35.04 37.14
CA TYR A 606 -39.96 34.27 38.30
C TYR A 606 -41.23 34.91 38.88
N TYR A 607 -42.38 34.29 38.63
CA TYR A 607 -43.67 34.74 39.19
C TYR A 607 -43.86 34.15 40.59
N ASP A 608 -44.03 32.82 40.66
CA ASP A 608 -44.09 32.03 41.87
C ASP A 608 -43.80 30.55 41.54
N GLU A 609 -43.66 29.72 42.58
CA GLU A 609 -43.33 28.29 42.45
C GLU A 609 -44.40 27.51 41.69
N THR A 610 -45.68 27.88 41.81
CA THR A 610 -46.80 27.17 41.18
C THR A 610 -46.81 27.40 39.67
N ILE A 611 -46.65 28.66 39.24
CA ILE A 611 -46.55 29.03 37.83
C ILE A 611 -45.32 28.39 37.20
N VAL A 612 -44.16 28.45 37.85
CA VAL A 612 -42.93 27.84 37.33
C VAL A 612 -43.06 26.32 37.21
N ALA A 613 -43.69 25.66 38.19
CA ALA A 613 -43.98 24.22 38.13
C ALA A 613 -44.92 23.87 36.97
N GLN A 614 -45.96 24.68 36.75
CA GLN A 614 -46.88 24.50 35.63
C GLN A 614 -46.16 24.64 34.29
N PHE A 615 -45.38 25.70 34.08
CA PHE A 615 -44.57 25.89 32.88
C PHE A 615 -43.66 24.70 32.58
N ASN A 616 -42.88 24.28 33.59
CA ASN A 616 -41.98 23.12 33.45
C ASN A 616 -42.76 21.84 33.11
N LYS A 617 -43.92 21.61 33.71
CA LYS A 617 -44.78 20.46 33.41
C LYS A 617 -45.27 20.49 31.96
N THR A 618 -45.79 21.63 31.51
CA THR A 618 -46.34 21.79 30.16
C THR A 618 -45.26 21.66 29.09
N LEU A 619 -44.10 22.29 29.30
CA LEU A 619 -42.96 22.18 28.38
C LEU A 619 -42.41 20.75 28.30
N ARG A 620 -42.32 20.04 29.43
CA ARG A 620 -41.98 18.60 29.43
C ARG A 620 -43.00 17.80 28.64
N SER A 621 -44.30 18.05 28.83
CA SER A 621 -45.36 17.40 28.05
C SER A 621 -45.21 17.66 26.55
N ILE A 622 -44.92 18.90 26.14
CA ILE A 622 -44.68 19.24 24.73
C ILE A 622 -43.49 18.45 24.18
N VAL A 623 -42.37 18.43 24.90
CA VAL A 623 -41.16 17.70 24.48
C VAL A 623 -41.41 16.19 24.37
N GLU A 624 -42.12 15.60 25.32
CA GLU A 624 -42.46 14.17 25.27
C GLU A 624 -43.44 13.84 24.14
N GLU A 625 -44.41 14.70 23.85
CA GLU A 625 -45.26 14.53 22.66
C GLU A 625 -44.45 14.61 21.36
N LEU A 626 -43.52 15.58 21.24
CA LEU A 626 -42.64 15.67 20.08
C LEU A 626 -41.76 14.42 19.91
N LYS A 627 -41.27 13.84 21.01
CA LYS A 627 -40.52 12.56 21.01
C LYS A 627 -41.37 11.36 20.60
N GLN A 628 -42.67 11.37 20.87
CA GLN A 628 -43.60 10.30 20.51
C GLN A 628 -44.07 10.43 19.06
N GLU A 629 -44.23 11.65 18.56
CA GLU A 629 -44.64 11.94 17.18
C GLU A 629 -43.56 11.62 16.15
N ASP A 630 -42.28 11.71 16.52
CA ASP A 630 -41.15 11.41 15.65
C ASP A 630 -40.08 10.57 16.37
N GLU A 631 -39.91 9.32 15.92
CA GLU A 631 -38.93 8.37 16.48
C GLU A 631 -37.50 8.93 16.46
N LEU A 632 -37.19 9.82 15.52
CA LEU A 632 -35.88 10.46 15.42
C LEU A 632 -35.62 11.43 16.57
N LEU A 633 -36.65 11.93 17.25
CA LEU A 633 -36.52 12.91 18.33
C LEU A 633 -36.40 12.26 19.71
N LYS A 634 -36.76 10.98 19.83
CA LYS A 634 -36.87 10.21 21.09
C LYS A 634 -35.74 10.48 22.08
N ASP A 635 -34.49 10.40 21.62
CA ASP A 635 -33.29 10.56 22.45
C ASP A 635 -32.50 11.84 22.17
N LYS A 636 -33.09 12.79 21.41
CA LYS A 636 -32.40 13.99 20.94
C LYS A 636 -32.84 15.27 21.63
N LEU A 637 -34.10 15.34 22.09
CA LEU A 637 -34.63 16.55 22.72
C LEU A 637 -34.34 16.59 24.22
N ASN A 638 -33.58 17.60 24.65
CA ASN A 638 -33.36 17.91 26.06
C ASN A 638 -33.99 19.26 26.40
N LEU A 639 -34.72 19.31 27.51
CA LEU A 639 -35.23 20.55 28.07
C LEU A 639 -34.42 20.91 29.30
N TYR A 640 -33.79 22.09 29.29
CA TYR A 640 -33.31 22.70 30.52
C TYR A 640 -34.53 23.23 31.28
N PRO A 641 -34.83 22.71 32.49
CA PRO A 641 -35.96 23.19 33.26
C PRO A 641 -35.70 24.63 33.70
N ILE A 642 -36.78 25.41 33.80
CA ILE A 642 -36.74 26.75 34.39
C ILE A 642 -36.21 26.61 35.82
N MET A 643 -35.15 27.36 36.12
CA MET A 643 -34.39 27.27 37.36
C MET A 643 -35.22 27.70 38.58
N THR A 644 -35.09 26.97 39.69
CA THR A 644 -35.77 27.23 40.98
C THR A 644 -34.82 27.39 42.16
N TYR A 645 -33.50 27.43 41.93
CA TYR A 645 -32.49 27.36 42.99
C TYR A 645 -32.43 28.64 43.86
N LYS A 646 -32.26 28.44 45.17
CA LYS A 646 -31.80 29.46 46.12
C LYS A 646 -30.27 29.44 46.14
N ALA A 647 -29.63 30.61 46.18
CA ALA A 647 -28.22 30.88 45.85
C ALA A 647 -27.12 30.18 46.69
N GLU A 648 -27.42 29.15 47.46
CA GLU A 648 -26.48 28.55 48.44
C GLU A 648 -25.67 27.34 47.92
N SER A 649 -25.88 26.87 46.68
CA SER A 649 -25.28 25.59 46.23
C SER A 649 -24.65 25.53 44.84
N THR A 650 -24.72 26.58 44.01
CA THR A 650 -24.12 26.61 42.65
C THR A 650 -23.88 28.04 42.15
N ASP A 651 -22.87 28.23 41.28
CA ASP A 651 -22.72 29.48 40.51
C ASP A 651 -23.80 29.54 39.44
N ILE A 652 -24.91 30.22 39.78
CA ILE A 652 -26.11 30.34 38.96
C ILE A 652 -25.78 31.01 37.61
N LEU A 653 -24.88 32.01 37.60
CA LEU A 653 -24.54 32.75 36.40
C LEU A 653 -23.71 31.89 35.44
N ALA A 654 -22.71 31.17 35.95
CA ALA A 654 -21.90 30.27 35.12
C ALA A 654 -22.72 29.11 34.53
N ASN A 655 -23.65 28.54 35.31
CA ASN A 655 -24.53 27.48 34.82
C ASN A 655 -25.53 27.98 33.77
N MET A 656 -26.10 29.17 34.00
CA MET A 656 -27.00 29.83 33.04
C MET A 656 -26.27 30.15 31.73
N ASP A 657 -25.09 30.77 31.79
CA ASP A 657 -24.29 31.09 30.61
C ASP A 657 -23.92 29.82 29.82
N LYS A 658 -23.60 28.72 30.52
CA LYS A 658 -23.37 27.42 29.90
C LYS A 658 -24.62 26.89 29.18
N GLN A 659 -25.78 26.87 29.85
CA GLN A 659 -27.02 26.34 29.25
C GLN A 659 -27.49 27.18 28.05
N ILE A 660 -27.39 28.51 28.13
CA ILE A 660 -27.68 29.42 27.02
C ILE A 660 -26.67 29.19 25.88
N SER A 661 -25.39 28.97 26.19
CA SER A 661 -24.38 28.64 25.16
C SER A 661 -24.62 27.28 24.50
N GLU A 662 -25.11 26.28 25.23
CA GLU A 662 -25.37 24.92 24.75
C GLU A 662 -26.76 24.74 24.11
N CYS A 663 -27.70 25.67 24.29
CA CYS A 663 -29.05 25.55 23.73
C CYS A 663 -29.08 25.70 22.20
N ASP A 664 -29.93 24.93 21.52
CA ASP A 664 -30.21 25.12 20.08
C ASP A 664 -31.51 25.92 19.86
N ILE A 665 -32.43 25.87 20.83
CA ILE A 665 -33.70 26.61 20.82
C ILE A 665 -33.81 27.42 22.12
N PHE A 666 -33.98 28.72 21.98
CA PHE A 666 -34.21 29.62 23.12
C PHE A 666 -35.66 30.13 23.10
N ILE A 667 -36.35 30.06 24.23
CA ILE A 667 -37.73 30.54 24.38
C ILE A 667 -37.74 31.60 25.47
N ALA A 668 -38.25 32.79 25.19
CA ALA A 668 -38.29 33.91 26.12
C ALA A 668 -39.72 34.34 26.44
N ASP A 669 -40.11 34.35 27.72
CA ASP A 669 -41.35 34.98 28.16
C ASP A 669 -41.17 36.48 28.35
N ILE A 670 -41.73 37.26 27.42
CA ILE A 670 -41.70 38.71 27.41
C ILE A 670 -43.00 39.35 27.94
N SER A 671 -43.76 38.58 28.71
CA SER A 671 -44.91 39.05 29.48
C SER A 671 -44.50 40.12 30.50
N ASN A 672 -45.44 41.02 30.82
CA ASN A 672 -45.24 42.01 31.87
C ASN A 672 -45.01 41.32 33.21
N HIS A 673 -44.03 41.83 33.94
CA HIS A 673 -43.80 41.50 35.34
C HIS A 673 -43.80 42.82 36.14
N GLY A 674 -44.74 42.97 37.07
CA GLY A 674 -44.90 44.22 37.84
C GLY A 674 -45.47 45.39 37.05
N LYS A 675 -44.79 46.56 37.04
CA LYS A 675 -45.27 47.86 36.50
C LYS A 675 -45.37 47.92 34.95
N SER A 676 -45.95 46.92 34.30
CA SER A 676 -46.12 46.86 32.83
C SER A 676 -44.80 46.92 32.06
N LYS A 677 -43.73 46.32 32.61
CA LYS A 677 -42.42 46.23 31.98
C LYS A 677 -42.02 44.77 31.82
N VAL A 678 -41.23 44.49 30.78
CA VAL A 678 -40.59 43.19 30.59
C VAL A 678 -39.51 42.98 31.65
N ASN A 679 -39.33 41.75 32.12
CA ASN A 679 -38.33 41.43 33.13
C ASN A 679 -36.89 41.67 32.59
N PRO A 680 -36.07 42.49 33.28
CA PRO A 680 -34.72 42.81 32.83
C PRO A 680 -33.79 41.59 32.69
N ASN A 681 -33.95 40.56 33.52
CA ASN A 681 -33.10 39.36 33.45
C ASN A 681 -33.40 38.55 32.20
N VAL A 682 -34.69 38.39 31.85
CA VAL A 682 -35.09 37.73 30.60
C VAL A 682 -34.56 38.50 29.38
N MET A 683 -34.55 39.83 29.43
CA MET A 683 -33.96 40.66 28.37
C MET A 683 -32.44 40.53 28.28
N PHE A 684 -31.76 40.42 29.43
CA PHE A 684 -30.33 40.15 29.46
C PHE A 684 -30.00 38.79 28.82
N GLU A 685 -30.74 37.74 29.18
CA GLU A 685 -30.57 36.39 28.61
C GLU A 685 -30.89 36.38 27.10
N LEU A 686 -31.96 37.04 26.68
CA LEU A 686 -32.31 37.20 25.27
C LEU A 686 -31.20 37.92 24.48
N GLY A 687 -30.61 38.97 25.06
CA GLY A 687 -29.49 39.70 24.46
C GLY A 687 -28.25 38.83 24.20
N ARG A 688 -28.07 37.72 24.95
CA ARG A 688 -26.96 36.78 24.72
C ARG A 688 -27.15 35.92 23.46
N VAL A 689 -28.39 35.69 23.04
CA VAL A 689 -28.73 34.80 21.90
C VAL A 689 -29.18 35.55 20.64
N TYR A 690 -29.54 36.82 20.77
CA TYR A 690 -30.20 37.63 19.75
C TYR A 690 -29.57 37.52 18.33
N ASP A 691 -28.26 37.69 18.22
CA ASP A 691 -27.55 37.62 16.92
C ASP A 691 -26.98 36.24 16.59
N LYS A 692 -27.11 35.26 17.49
CA LYS A 692 -26.35 34.01 17.43
C LYS A 692 -27.22 32.78 17.18
N LYS A 693 -28.50 32.82 17.55
CA LYS A 693 -29.37 31.63 17.57
C LYS A 693 -30.80 31.97 17.16
N LYS A 694 -31.55 30.96 16.75
CA LYS A 694 -33.01 31.09 16.58
C LYS A 694 -33.67 31.10 17.96
N PHE A 695 -34.56 32.06 18.20
CA PHE A 695 -35.31 32.17 19.44
C PHE A 695 -36.81 32.37 19.18
N LEU A 696 -37.63 32.04 20.18
CA LEU A 696 -39.07 32.23 20.17
C LEU A 696 -39.44 33.17 21.32
N LEU A 697 -40.27 34.17 21.04
CA LEU A 697 -40.83 35.05 22.06
C LEU A 697 -42.26 34.60 22.38
N ILE A 698 -42.56 34.39 23.66
CA ILE A 698 -43.93 34.14 24.15
C ILE A 698 -44.42 35.32 24.97
N ARG A 699 -45.72 35.59 24.93
CA ARG A 699 -46.34 36.66 25.70
C ARG A 699 -47.75 36.27 26.11
N ASN A 700 -48.13 36.58 27.35
CA ASN A 700 -49.50 36.42 27.80
C ASN A 700 -50.45 37.24 26.89
N LYS A 701 -51.49 36.61 26.36
CA LYS A 701 -52.47 37.23 25.45
C LYS A 701 -53.17 38.46 26.05
N ASP A 702 -53.33 38.47 27.38
CA ASP A 702 -54.02 39.53 28.11
C ASP A 702 -53.09 40.69 28.48
N ASN A 703 -51.77 40.55 28.21
CA ASN A 703 -50.80 41.60 28.49
C ASN A 703 -50.87 42.74 27.48
N LYS A 704 -51.32 43.91 27.96
CA LYS A 704 -51.27 45.19 27.24
C LYS A 704 -49.90 45.84 27.46
N VAL A 705 -48.86 45.36 26.78
CA VAL A 705 -47.54 46.00 26.86
C VAL A 705 -47.58 47.29 26.04
N THR A 706 -47.56 48.45 26.71
CA THR A 706 -47.54 49.76 26.04
C THR A 706 -46.15 50.15 25.56
N ASN A 707 -45.08 49.51 26.06
CA ASN A 707 -43.69 49.72 25.65
C ASN A 707 -42.93 48.38 25.68
N SER A 708 -42.97 47.59 24.60
CA SER A 708 -41.94 46.56 24.39
C SER A 708 -40.60 47.30 24.27
N ALA A 709 -39.48 46.73 24.76
CA ALA A 709 -38.17 47.32 24.53
C ALA A 709 -37.96 47.53 23.02
N PHE A 710 -37.44 48.70 22.61
CA PHE A 710 -37.28 49.09 21.19
C PHE A 710 -36.65 47.97 20.35
N ASP A 711 -35.66 47.30 20.93
CA ASP A 711 -34.86 46.25 20.29
C ASP A 711 -35.66 44.98 19.93
N ILE A 712 -36.86 44.76 20.47
CA ILE A 712 -37.69 43.56 20.17
C ILE A 712 -39.08 43.89 19.61
N GLN A 713 -39.36 45.17 19.33
CA GLN A 713 -40.68 45.59 18.82
C GLN A 713 -41.02 45.06 17.43
N HIS A 714 -40.01 44.71 16.63
CA HIS A 714 -40.15 44.23 15.26
C HIS A 714 -40.23 42.70 15.16
N ILE A 715 -40.20 41.98 16.28
CA ILE A 715 -40.21 40.52 16.33
C ILE A 715 -41.59 40.04 16.74
N ASP A 716 -42.16 39.13 15.95
CA ASP A 716 -43.44 38.49 16.25
C ASP A 716 -43.34 37.66 17.54
N TYR A 717 -44.40 37.73 18.35
CA TYR A 717 -44.53 36.93 19.57
C TYR A 717 -45.68 35.93 19.46
N ILE A 718 -45.57 34.89 20.27
CA ILE A 718 -46.56 33.82 20.39
C ILE A 718 -47.50 34.18 21.55
N PRO A 719 -48.80 34.45 21.28
CA PRO A 719 -49.76 34.72 22.34
C PRO A 719 -50.09 33.44 23.10
N ILE A 720 -49.98 33.48 24.43
CA ILE A 720 -50.27 32.36 25.33
C ILE A 720 -51.34 32.80 26.34
N ASP A 721 -52.35 31.97 26.57
CA ASP A 721 -53.35 32.17 27.63
C ASP A 721 -52.77 31.77 28.99
N TYR A 722 -52.60 32.68 29.94
CA TYR A 722 -52.11 32.30 31.29
C TYR A 722 -53.26 31.93 32.26
N GLY A 723 -54.51 31.96 31.79
CA GLY A 723 -55.69 31.54 32.54
C GLY A 723 -55.92 30.04 32.51
N MET A 724 -57.19 29.62 32.62
CA MET A 724 -57.58 28.20 32.68
C MET A 724 -57.17 27.38 31.43
N GLY A 725 -56.87 28.03 30.31
CA GLY A 725 -56.47 27.40 29.04
C GLY A 725 -54.96 27.27 28.81
N PHE A 726 -54.10 27.48 29.82
CA PHE A 726 -52.64 27.56 29.64
C PHE A 726 -52.01 26.38 28.90
N ASP A 727 -52.30 25.14 29.34
CA ASP A 727 -51.70 23.95 28.73
C ASP A 727 -52.10 23.81 27.26
N THR A 728 -53.37 24.04 26.95
CA THR A 728 -53.91 24.00 25.58
C THR A 728 -53.27 25.09 24.72
N SER A 729 -53.20 26.32 25.23
CA SER A 729 -52.62 27.45 24.49
C SER A 729 -51.13 27.25 24.19
N MET A 730 -50.36 26.74 25.14
CA MET A 730 -48.95 26.38 24.94
C MET A 730 -48.80 25.28 23.89
N LYS A 731 -49.62 24.21 23.95
CA LYS A 731 -49.55 23.12 22.97
C LYS A 731 -49.96 23.55 21.56
N GLU A 732 -51.01 24.34 21.41
CA GLU A 732 -51.50 24.77 20.09
C GLU A 732 -50.57 25.81 19.44
N ASN A 733 -50.02 26.74 20.24
CA ASN A 733 -49.28 27.87 19.68
C ASN A 733 -47.76 27.68 19.69
N LEU A 734 -47.19 27.03 20.71
CA LEU A 734 -45.73 26.92 20.88
C LEU A 734 -45.16 25.64 20.24
N LYS A 735 -45.80 24.48 20.43
CA LYS A 735 -45.31 23.18 19.92
C LYS A 735 -45.07 23.17 18.41
N PRO A 736 -45.97 23.68 17.52
CA PRO A 736 -45.71 23.66 16.08
C PRO A 736 -44.49 24.50 15.67
N ARG A 737 -44.23 25.60 16.40
CA ARG A 737 -43.08 26.48 16.15
C ARG A 737 -41.76 25.85 16.61
N ILE A 738 -41.77 25.19 17.77
CA ILE A 738 -40.62 24.36 18.22
C ILE A 738 -40.32 23.29 17.17
N MET A 739 -41.35 22.56 16.70
CA MET A 739 -41.19 21.54 15.68
C MET A 739 -40.60 22.11 14.38
N ASN A 740 -41.05 23.29 13.94
CA ASN A 740 -40.49 23.94 12.75
C ASN A 740 -39.00 24.32 12.92
N ILE A 741 -38.58 24.76 14.11
CA ILE A 741 -37.15 25.03 14.37
C ILE A 741 -36.35 23.72 14.38
N ILE A 742 -36.85 22.67 15.04
CA ILE A 742 -36.22 21.34 15.05
C ILE A 742 -36.03 20.82 13.63
N LYS A 743 -37.07 20.90 12.80
CA LYS A 743 -37.04 20.54 11.38
C LYS A 743 -35.94 21.25 10.61
N ASN A 744 -35.74 22.54 10.85
CA ASN A 744 -34.62 23.29 10.26
C ASN A 744 -33.24 22.91 10.83
N ILE A 745 -33.15 22.57 12.11
CA ILE A 745 -31.87 22.18 12.74
C ILE A 745 -31.40 20.82 12.21
N ILE A 746 -32.32 19.85 12.10
CA ILE A 746 -31.98 18.50 11.67
C ILE A 746 -31.98 18.37 10.15
N GLY A 747 -32.82 19.16 9.47
CA GLY A 747 -33.00 19.14 8.01
C GLY A 747 -34.09 18.16 7.56
N PHE A 748 -35.25 18.19 8.22
CA PHE A 748 -36.43 17.39 7.86
C PHE A 748 -37.60 18.31 7.52
N CYS A 749 -38.34 18.01 6.44
CA CYS A 749 -39.67 18.56 6.19
C CYS A 749 -40.72 17.53 6.59
#